data_AF-A0A8T7LUJ8-F1
#
_entry.id   AF-A0A8T7LUJ8-F1
#
_cell.length_a   1.000
_cell.length_b   1.000
_cell.length_c   1.000
_cell.angle_alpha   90.00
_cell.angle_beta   90.00
_cell.angle_gamma   90.00
#
_symmetry.space_group_name_H-M   'P 1'
#
loop_
_entity.id
_entity.type
_entity.pdbx_description
1 polymer ?
#
loop_
_entity_poly.entity_id
_entity_poly.type
_entity_poly.pdbx_seq_one_letter_code
_entity_poly.pdbx_strand_id
1 'polypeptide(L)'
;MNQTYNPLNPLIIQSDKSVLLEVNNPQYEDARNELSRFAELEKSPEYIHTYRITPLSLWNAAAAGMGADLIVEALARYSKFPLPGNIIVDIKDYISRYGRIKLEVDNGRMVLRSTDKLLITEVERSKSVSEYVWKRLDEHTIEIDPARRGFVKQALVAFGYPAEDLAGYVDGERLDVALRNITLSGKTFGLRDYQMDAAGSFYAGGSSSGGSGVIVLPCGAGKTVVGMGVMDLVQAQTLILTTNTIAVRQWITEILDKTTLTADQVGEYTGDKKEIKPVTVTTYQMITYRPMTVNRETGEVGAFPHLQLFTAYDWGLIIYDEVHLLPAPVFRITAEIQARRRLGLTATLVREDNHETDVFSLIGPKKYDMPWKELEENGWIATAECYEIRTDLPQEERMEYVLEEDNRVKYRISAISSRKYALVNAILRKHTEDHVLVIGQYLEQLGRIAAMIGAPLITGKTPNVERAKLYSQFKSGEIKVLVVSRVANFAIDLPDANVAIQVSGLFGSRQEEAQRLGRILRPKSNGLPAYFYSIVTRDTRDQDFAANRQLFLTEQGYRYTIIDSKEFLEQILGVYGEEFTVKDLETHLLPPPPVEPAYLEALHHPPTPDLDEDSPTEEESEFQELETRVEQQAKSNGQKKEERKRNHLRIIK
;
A
#
# COMPACT_ATOMS: atom_id res chain seq x y z
N MET A 1 1.77 -5.26 44.84
CA MET A 1 2.98 -6.11 44.82
C MET A 1 4.00 -5.39 43.95
N ASN A 2 5.12 -4.95 44.51
CA ASN A 2 6.19 -4.31 43.73
C ASN A 2 6.73 -5.35 42.74
N GLN A 3 6.34 -5.27 41.47
CA GLN A 3 7.01 -6.03 40.41
C GLN A 3 8.45 -5.51 40.32
N THR A 4 9.35 -6.21 41.00
CA THR A 4 10.79 -6.07 40.84
C THR A 4 11.19 -6.41 39.42
N TYR A 5 12.24 -5.76 38.92
CA TYR A 5 12.86 -6.03 37.63
C TYR A 5 12.91 -7.53 37.30
N ASN A 6 12.40 -7.91 36.12
CA ASN A 6 12.42 -9.29 35.63
C ASN A 6 13.20 -9.38 34.31
N PRO A 7 14.46 -9.85 34.32
CA PRO A 7 15.30 -9.90 33.12
C PRO A 7 14.80 -10.89 32.06
N LEU A 8 13.94 -11.86 32.42
CA LEU A 8 13.39 -12.84 31.48
C LEU A 8 12.30 -12.24 30.58
N ASN A 9 11.67 -11.16 31.03
CA ASN A 9 10.57 -10.52 30.32
C ASN A 9 11.08 -9.66 29.15
N PRO A 10 10.36 -9.62 28.01
CA PRO A 10 10.87 -9.01 26.79
C PRO A 10 10.54 -7.51 26.61
N LEU A 11 9.63 -6.94 27.42
CA LEU A 11 9.13 -5.58 27.20
C LEU A 11 9.76 -4.53 28.11
N ILE A 12 9.99 -3.34 27.57
CA ILE A 12 10.31 -2.13 28.33
C ILE A 12 9.27 -1.07 27.99
N ILE A 13 8.38 -0.76 28.94
CA ILE A 13 7.33 0.25 28.77
C ILE A 13 7.85 1.60 29.29
N GLN A 14 7.82 2.60 28.43
CA GLN A 14 8.29 3.95 28.75
C GLN A 14 7.13 4.89 29.08
N SER A 15 7.39 5.93 29.88
CA SER A 15 6.37 6.89 30.32
C SER A 15 5.77 7.73 29.19
N ASP A 16 6.39 7.75 28.01
CA ASP A 16 5.94 8.45 26.80
C ASP A 16 5.09 7.55 25.87
N LYS A 17 4.63 6.39 26.37
CA LYS A 17 3.81 5.40 25.66
C LYS A 17 4.55 4.58 24.59
N SER A 18 5.87 4.74 24.47
CA SER A 18 6.67 3.80 23.68
C SER A 18 6.91 2.50 24.44
N VAL A 19 6.94 1.40 23.69
CA VAL A 19 7.19 0.05 24.21
C VAL A 19 8.29 -0.59 23.36
N LEU A 20 9.38 -0.99 24.01
CA LEU A 20 10.48 -1.71 23.36
C LEU A 20 10.31 -3.20 23.60
N LEU A 21 10.39 -4.00 22.54
CA LEU A 21 10.25 -5.46 22.55
C LEU A 21 11.56 -6.11 22.08
N GLU A 22 12.20 -6.89 22.94
CA GLU A 22 13.43 -7.63 22.62
C GLU A 22 13.15 -8.85 21.73
N VAL A 23 13.72 -8.87 20.52
CA VAL A 23 13.43 -9.88 19.48
C VAL A 23 13.99 -11.26 19.84
N ASN A 24 15.18 -11.32 20.42
CA ASN A 24 15.85 -12.59 20.74
C ASN A 24 15.38 -13.20 22.08
N ASN A 25 14.34 -12.65 22.70
CA ASN A 25 13.83 -13.13 23.97
C ASN A 25 12.91 -14.36 23.75
N PRO A 26 12.98 -15.42 24.57
CA PRO A 26 12.12 -16.61 24.41
C PRO A 26 10.60 -16.34 24.44
N GLN A 27 10.17 -15.23 25.06
CA GLN A 27 8.76 -14.81 25.13
C GLN A 27 8.39 -13.77 24.07
N TYR A 28 9.25 -13.54 23.08
CA TYR A 28 9.06 -12.53 22.03
C TYR A 28 7.71 -12.68 21.32
N GLU A 29 7.41 -13.87 20.79
CA GLU A 29 6.19 -14.09 20.00
C GLU A 29 4.92 -13.87 20.82
N ASP A 30 4.89 -14.39 22.06
CA ASP A 30 3.75 -14.22 22.95
C ASP A 30 3.52 -12.73 23.29
N ALA A 31 4.59 -12.02 23.64
CA ALA A 31 4.52 -10.60 23.98
C ALA A 31 4.13 -9.75 22.76
N ARG A 32 4.66 -10.09 21.58
CA ARG A 32 4.31 -9.45 20.31
C ARG A 32 2.84 -9.63 19.98
N ASN A 33 2.34 -10.86 20.06
CA ASN A 33 0.95 -11.19 19.76
C ASN A 33 -0.01 -10.40 20.64
N GLU A 34 0.29 -10.26 21.94
CA GLU A 34 -0.50 -9.42 22.83
C GLU A 34 -0.39 -7.93 22.48
N LEU A 35 0.81 -7.40 22.28
CA LEU A 35 1.01 -5.99 21.92
C LEU A 35 0.29 -5.59 20.63
N SER A 36 0.31 -6.45 19.61
CA SER A 36 -0.28 -6.16 18.30
C SER A 36 -1.78 -5.84 18.36
N ARG A 37 -2.46 -6.25 19.44
CA ARG A 37 -3.90 -6.06 19.68
C ARG A 37 -4.24 -4.67 20.19
N PHE A 38 -3.30 -3.96 20.82
CA PHE A 38 -3.54 -2.67 21.49
C PHE A 38 -2.42 -1.65 21.34
N ALA A 39 -1.41 -1.92 20.52
CA ALA A 39 -0.31 -1.02 20.20
C ALA A 39 0.05 -1.08 18.71
N GLU A 40 0.62 0.01 18.20
CA GLU A 40 1.04 0.15 16.81
C GLU A 40 2.55 -0.07 16.69
N LEU A 41 2.99 -0.84 15.70
CA LEU A 41 4.42 -1.04 15.42
C LEU A 41 4.97 0.22 14.76
N GLU A 42 5.91 0.91 15.41
CA GLU A 42 6.62 2.07 14.84
C GLU A 42 7.85 1.62 14.05
N LYS A 43 8.65 0.68 14.59
CA LYS A 43 9.92 0.23 14.01
C LYS A 43 10.19 -1.24 14.32
N SER A 44 10.79 -1.97 13.38
CA SER A 44 11.18 -3.37 13.56
C SER A 44 12.62 -3.67 13.08
N PRO A 45 13.64 -3.03 13.67
CA PRO A 45 15.05 -3.35 13.40
C PRO A 45 15.45 -4.70 14.05
N GLU A 46 16.69 -5.17 13.82
CA GLU A 46 17.04 -6.58 14.01
C GLU A 46 16.85 -7.12 15.44
N TYR A 47 17.03 -6.26 16.45
CA TYR A 47 17.11 -6.67 17.87
C TYR A 47 16.00 -6.16 18.77
N ILE A 48 15.42 -4.99 18.47
CA ILE A 48 14.42 -4.35 19.31
C ILE A 48 13.32 -3.78 18.44
N HIS A 49 12.10 -4.27 18.59
CA HIS A 49 10.94 -3.67 17.94
C HIS A 49 10.38 -2.56 18.82
N THR A 50 10.02 -1.41 18.23
CA THR A 50 9.41 -0.28 18.93
C THR A 50 7.93 -0.22 18.58
N TYR A 51 7.09 -0.25 19.61
CA TYR A 51 5.65 -0.04 19.52
C TYR A 51 5.24 1.26 20.21
N ARG A 52 4.07 1.78 19.85
CA ARG A 52 3.44 2.93 20.51
C ARG A 52 2.02 2.59 20.92
N ILE A 53 1.68 2.93 22.16
CA ILE A 53 0.30 2.90 22.64
C ILE A 53 -0.34 4.26 22.32
N THR A 54 -1.31 4.26 21.41
CA THR A 54 -2.07 5.45 21.00
C THR A 54 -3.51 5.35 21.50
N PRO A 55 -4.24 6.47 21.70
CA PRO A 55 -5.67 6.44 22.02
C PRO A 55 -6.47 5.58 21.04
N LEU A 56 -6.11 5.67 19.76
CA LEU A 56 -6.75 4.92 18.69
C LEU A 56 -6.50 3.42 18.78
N SER A 57 -5.25 2.99 19.00
CA SER A 57 -4.92 1.57 19.21
C SER A 57 -5.67 0.97 20.41
N LEU A 58 -5.85 1.73 21.49
CA LEU A 58 -6.64 1.32 22.65
C LEU A 58 -8.13 1.24 22.36
N TRP A 59 -8.71 2.22 21.66
CA TRP A 59 -10.12 2.17 21.27
C TRP A 59 -10.41 1.03 20.29
N ASN A 60 -9.46 0.69 19.42
CA ASN A 60 -9.54 -0.49 18.55
C ASN A 60 -9.53 -1.78 19.37
N ALA A 61 -8.68 -1.87 20.40
CA ALA A 61 -8.67 -2.99 21.32
C ALA A 61 -10.01 -3.11 22.08
N ALA A 62 -10.56 -1.99 22.56
CA ALA A 62 -11.88 -1.96 23.20
C ALA A 62 -13.00 -2.42 22.27
N ALA A 63 -12.99 -1.99 21.00
CA ALA A 63 -13.92 -2.44 19.98
C ALA A 63 -13.81 -3.95 19.69
N ALA A 64 -12.64 -4.55 19.91
CA ALA A 64 -12.41 -5.98 19.84
C ALA A 64 -12.72 -6.72 21.16
N GLY A 65 -13.34 -6.05 22.14
CA GLY A 65 -13.73 -6.63 23.42
C GLY A 65 -12.63 -6.67 24.48
N MET A 66 -11.50 -6.00 24.26
CA MET A 66 -10.40 -5.97 25.22
C MET A 66 -10.58 -4.84 26.25
N GLY A 67 -10.77 -5.22 27.51
CA GLY A 67 -10.87 -4.27 28.63
C GLY A 67 -9.50 -3.73 29.07
N ALA A 68 -9.52 -2.57 29.75
CA ALA A 68 -8.32 -1.90 30.24
C ALA A 68 -7.49 -2.78 31.19
N ASP A 69 -8.14 -3.55 32.06
CA ASP A 69 -7.42 -4.41 33.01
C ASP A 69 -6.69 -5.55 32.30
N LEU A 70 -7.25 -6.13 31.23
CA LEU A 70 -6.57 -7.14 30.41
C LEU A 70 -5.32 -6.57 29.72
N ILE A 71 -5.40 -5.33 29.21
CA ILE A 71 -4.26 -4.64 28.60
C ILE A 71 -3.15 -4.42 29.64
N VAL A 72 -3.52 -3.90 30.81
CA VAL A 72 -2.58 -3.62 31.90
C VAL A 72 -1.95 -4.93 32.42
N GLU A 73 -2.72 -6.00 32.54
CA GLU A 73 -2.22 -7.32 32.93
C GLU A 73 -1.26 -7.90 31.88
N ALA A 74 -1.56 -7.78 30.59
CA ALA A 74 -0.69 -8.21 29.51
C ALA A 74 0.65 -7.44 29.55
N LEU A 75 0.60 -6.11 29.65
CA LEU A 75 1.80 -5.28 29.80
C LEU A 75 2.60 -5.67 31.05
N ALA A 76 1.94 -5.84 32.20
CA ALA A 76 2.61 -6.21 33.45
C ALA A 76 3.22 -7.62 33.39
N ARG A 77 2.60 -8.56 32.68
CA ARG A 77 3.09 -9.94 32.51
C ARG A 77 4.43 -9.96 31.78
N TYR A 78 4.57 -9.20 30.70
CA TYR A 78 5.75 -9.20 29.83
C TYR A 78 6.72 -8.04 30.09
N SER A 79 6.44 -7.15 31.04
CA SER A 79 7.33 -6.04 31.35
C SER A 79 8.55 -6.45 32.16
N LYS A 80 9.73 -6.01 31.72
CA LYS A 80 11.02 -6.14 32.40
C LYS A 80 11.12 -5.19 33.60
N PHE A 81 10.44 -4.05 33.55
CA PHE A 81 10.44 -3.03 34.61
C PHE A 81 9.01 -2.79 35.15
N PRO A 82 8.83 -2.17 36.32
CA PRO A 82 7.50 -1.75 36.76
C PRO A 82 6.82 -0.86 35.71
N LEU A 83 5.53 -1.06 35.48
CA LEU A 83 4.76 -0.18 34.59
C LEU A 83 4.73 1.26 35.13
N PRO A 84 4.96 2.28 34.30
CA PRO A 84 4.80 3.67 34.72
C PRO A 84 3.34 3.93 35.11
N GLY A 85 3.12 4.59 36.26
CA GLY A 85 1.77 4.80 36.80
C GLY A 85 0.87 5.63 35.88
N ASN A 86 1.44 6.59 35.15
CA ASN A 86 0.71 7.40 34.18
C ASN A 86 0.16 6.55 33.02
N ILE A 87 0.88 5.52 32.58
CA ILE A 87 0.43 4.63 31.49
C ILE A 87 -0.80 3.85 31.91
N ILE A 88 -0.84 3.35 33.15
CA ILE A 88 -2.00 2.62 33.68
C ILE A 88 -3.23 3.54 33.73
N VAL A 89 -3.06 4.78 34.20
CA VAL A 89 -4.14 5.77 34.28
C VAL A 89 -4.65 6.13 32.89
N ASP A 90 -3.73 6.43 31.96
CA ASP A 90 -4.06 6.79 30.58
C ASP A 90 -4.82 5.67 29.87
N ILE A 91 -4.36 4.41 29.98
CA ILE A 91 -5.04 3.25 29.37
C ILE A 91 -6.48 3.14 29.89
N LYS A 92 -6.66 3.25 31.21
CA LYS A 92 -7.99 3.19 31.83
C LYS A 92 -8.88 4.34 31.39
N ASP A 93 -8.34 5.56 31.32
CA ASP A 93 -9.09 6.73 30.86
C ASP A 93 -9.55 6.57 29.41
N TYR A 94 -8.63 6.29 28.48
CA TYR A 94 -8.96 6.16 27.05
C TYR A 94 -9.96 5.03 26.80
N ILE A 95 -9.74 3.84 27.36
CA ILE A 95 -10.67 2.71 27.20
C ILE A 95 -12.06 3.06 27.74
N SER A 96 -12.15 3.78 28.87
CA SER A 96 -13.43 4.15 29.47
C SER A 96 -14.29 5.10 28.62
N ARG A 97 -13.69 5.74 27.60
CA ARG A 97 -14.41 6.63 26.67
C ARG A 97 -15.08 5.86 25.54
N TYR A 98 -14.59 4.68 25.19
CA TYR A 98 -15.21 3.82 24.17
C TYR A 98 -16.57 3.30 24.67
N GLY A 99 -17.56 3.23 23.78
CA GLY A 99 -18.92 2.75 24.12
C GLY A 99 -19.80 3.74 24.89
N ARG A 100 -19.27 4.92 25.28
CA ARG A 100 -20.10 5.99 25.86
C ARG A 100 -21.04 6.60 24.84
N ILE A 101 -20.61 6.67 23.58
CA ILE A 101 -21.45 7.04 22.45
C ILE A 101 -21.69 5.78 21.63
N LYS A 102 -22.95 5.47 21.35
CA LYS A 102 -23.37 4.34 20.53
C LYS A 102 -24.03 4.87 19.27
N LEU A 103 -23.57 4.37 18.13
CA LEU A 103 -24.17 4.64 16.84
C LEU A 103 -25.07 3.47 16.47
N GLU A 104 -26.38 3.70 16.38
CA GLU A 104 -27.37 2.64 16.18
C GLU A 104 -28.46 3.05 15.19
N VAL A 105 -29.24 2.07 14.73
CA VAL A 105 -30.45 2.30 13.93
C VAL A 105 -31.66 2.16 14.86
N ASP A 106 -32.35 3.27 15.11
CA ASP A 106 -33.57 3.34 15.93
C ASP A 106 -34.77 3.72 15.05
N ASN A 107 -35.72 2.79 14.88
CA ASN A 107 -36.91 2.97 14.04
C ASN A 107 -36.58 3.44 12.60
N GLY A 108 -35.50 2.90 12.02
CA GLY A 108 -35.04 3.25 10.67
C GLY A 108 -34.28 4.59 10.58
N ARG A 109 -34.03 5.26 11.71
CA ARG A 109 -33.20 6.48 11.79
C ARG A 109 -31.83 6.14 12.34
N MET A 110 -30.80 6.80 11.83
CA MET A 110 -29.45 6.67 12.37
C MET A 110 -29.27 7.65 13.52
N VAL A 111 -28.91 7.15 14.69
CA VAL A 111 -28.85 7.95 15.92
C VAL A 111 -27.55 7.73 16.67
N LEU A 112 -27.06 8.79 17.32
CA LEU A 112 -26.06 8.70 18.37
C LEU A 112 -26.77 8.71 19.71
N ARG A 113 -26.53 7.68 20.53
CA ARG A 113 -27.08 7.55 21.89
C ARG A 113 -25.95 7.51 22.91
N SER A 114 -26.15 8.16 24.05
CA SER A 114 -25.27 8.06 25.21
C SER A 114 -26.07 8.08 26.50
N THR A 115 -25.64 7.32 27.50
CA THR A 115 -26.22 7.38 28.85
C THR A 115 -25.89 8.69 29.57
N ASP A 116 -24.88 9.42 29.07
CA ASP A 116 -24.49 10.74 29.57
C ASP A 116 -25.12 11.86 28.70
N LYS A 117 -26.10 12.56 29.27
CA LYS A 117 -26.81 13.65 28.60
C LYS A 117 -25.97 14.91 28.39
N LEU A 118 -24.95 15.12 29.23
CA LEU A 118 -24.03 16.24 29.05
C LEU A 118 -23.13 15.95 27.85
N LEU A 119 -22.62 14.72 27.73
CA LEU A 119 -21.85 14.30 26.57
C LEU A 119 -22.62 14.49 25.25
N ILE A 120 -23.90 14.13 25.18
CA ILE A 120 -24.72 14.40 23.98
C ILE A 120 -24.80 15.90 23.67
N THR A 121 -24.98 16.71 24.71
CA THR A 121 -25.05 18.17 24.55
C THR A 121 -23.72 18.77 24.10
N GLU A 122 -22.59 18.23 24.56
CA GLU A 122 -21.26 18.62 24.09
C GLU A 122 -21.02 18.21 22.65
N VAL A 123 -21.38 16.97 22.28
CA VAL A 123 -21.26 16.44 20.92
C VAL A 123 -22.11 17.26 19.94
N GLU A 124 -23.37 17.54 20.29
CA GLU A 124 -24.28 18.35 19.49
C GLU A 124 -23.76 19.78 19.24
N ARG A 125 -23.08 20.37 20.23
CA ARG A 125 -22.50 21.74 20.14
C ARG A 125 -21.11 21.77 19.55
N SER A 126 -20.43 20.64 19.42
CA SER A 126 -19.10 20.57 18.83
C SER A 126 -19.16 20.96 17.37
N LYS A 127 -18.36 21.96 16.97
CA LYS A 127 -18.27 22.41 15.57
C LYS A 127 -17.93 21.27 14.60
N SER A 128 -17.19 20.26 15.06
CA SER A 128 -16.79 19.12 14.22
C SER A 128 -17.91 18.11 13.97
N VAL A 129 -18.91 18.02 14.85
CA VAL A 129 -19.98 17.01 14.75
C VAL A 129 -21.32 17.63 14.38
N SER A 130 -21.56 18.88 14.79
CA SER A 130 -22.84 19.59 14.61
C SER A 130 -23.31 19.67 13.17
N GLU A 131 -22.39 19.70 12.20
CA GLU A 131 -22.73 19.71 10.76
C GLU A 131 -23.50 18.45 10.31
N TYR A 132 -23.29 17.34 11.01
CA TYR A 132 -23.88 16.04 10.68
C TYR A 132 -25.11 15.71 11.53
N VAL A 133 -25.47 16.57 12.49
CA VAL A 133 -26.61 16.39 13.37
C VAL A 133 -27.84 17.01 12.71
N TRP A 134 -28.88 16.22 12.48
CA TRP A 134 -30.14 16.71 11.94
C TRP A 134 -31.00 17.37 13.02
N LYS A 135 -31.18 16.68 14.15
CA LYS A 135 -31.94 17.19 15.30
C LYS A 135 -31.69 16.36 16.54
N ARG A 136 -31.98 16.95 17.69
CA ARG A 136 -32.09 16.23 18.96
C ARG A 136 -33.45 15.55 19.06
N LEU A 137 -33.44 14.26 19.44
CA LEU A 137 -34.67 13.50 19.68
C LEU A 137 -35.08 13.55 21.15
N ASP A 138 -34.10 13.42 22.07
CA ASP A 138 -34.30 13.49 23.52
C ASP A 138 -32.99 13.88 24.25
N GLU A 139 -32.98 13.85 25.58
CA GLU A 139 -31.79 14.23 26.38
C GLU A 139 -30.56 13.33 26.09
N HIS A 140 -30.76 12.12 25.58
CA HIS A 140 -29.76 11.08 25.39
C HIS A 140 -29.48 10.74 23.92
N THR A 141 -30.23 11.32 22.98
CA THR A 141 -30.27 10.84 21.60
C THR A 141 -30.30 12.00 20.60
N ILE A 142 -29.39 11.98 19.64
CA ILE A 142 -29.38 12.89 18.49
C ILE A 142 -29.46 12.09 17.19
N GLU A 143 -30.28 12.56 16.26
CA GLU A 143 -30.39 12.01 14.92
C GLU A 143 -29.30 12.61 14.03
N ILE A 144 -28.61 11.74 13.28
CA ILE A 144 -27.53 12.14 12.37
C ILE A 144 -27.85 11.74 10.94
N ASP A 145 -27.16 12.37 9.99
CA ASP A 145 -27.23 11.99 8.59
C ASP A 145 -26.63 10.59 8.36
N PRO A 146 -27.42 9.58 7.94
CA PRO A 146 -26.91 8.24 7.67
C PRO A 146 -25.89 8.19 6.53
N ALA A 147 -25.95 9.12 5.57
CA ALA A 147 -24.99 9.22 4.48
C ALA A 147 -23.62 9.71 4.98
N ARG A 148 -23.58 10.38 6.13
CA ARG A 148 -22.37 10.94 6.73
C ARG A 148 -21.81 10.11 7.90
N ARG A 149 -22.27 8.87 8.10
CA ARG A 149 -21.81 7.94 9.16
C ARG A 149 -20.28 7.91 9.35
N GLY A 150 -19.52 7.80 8.25
CA GLY A 150 -18.05 7.79 8.30
C GLY A 150 -17.46 9.08 8.86
N PHE A 151 -17.96 10.24 8.41
CA PHE A 151 -17.54 11.55 8.89
C PHE A 151 -17.89 11.77 10.36
N VAL A 152 -19.06 11.30 10.79
CA VAL A 152 -19.45 11.35 12.20
C VAL A 152 -18.49 10.55 13.07
N LYS A 153 -18.11 9.34 12.64
CA LYS A 153 -17.12 8.52 13.36
C LYS A 153 -15.75 9.23 13.44
N GLN A 154 -15.29 9.81 12.35
CA GLN A 154 -14.03 10.57 12.31
C GLN A 154 -14.08 11.78 13.25
N ALA A 155 -15.17 12.54 13.21
CA ALA A 155 -15.37 13.71 14.07
C ALA A 155 -15.43 13.32 15.56
N LEU A 156 -16.05 12.17 15.89
CA LEU A 156 -16.11 11.65 17.25
C LEU A 156 -14.76 11.12 17.77
N VAL A 157 -13.96 10.49 16.91
CA VAL A 157 -12.57 10.11 17.23
C VAL A 157 -11.72 11.35 17.52
N ALA A 158 -11.81 12.38 16.67
CA ALA A 158 -11.11 13.65 16.87
C ALA A 158 -11.61 14.41 18.12
N PHE A 159 -12.90 14.29 18.43
CA PHE A 159 -13.51 14.83 19.65
C PHE A 159 -13.07 14.07 20.91
N GLY A 160 -12.54 12.85 20.77
CA GLY A 160 -12.00 12.03 21.86
C GLY A 160 -12.99 11.03 22.48
N TYR A 161 -14.15 10.84 21.85
CA TYR A 161 -15.18 9.87 22.27
C TYR A 161 -15.64 9.05 21.04
N PRO A 162 -14.87 8.01 20.64
CA PRO A 162 -15.26 7.18 19.51
C PRO A 162 -16.61 6.50 19.74
N ALA A 163 -17.43 6.44 18.71
CA ALA A 163 -18.70 5.71 18.76
C ALA A 163 -18.46 4.19 18.69
N GLU A 164 -19.14 3.44 19.55
CA GLU A 164 -19.39 2.02 19.34
C GLU A 164 -20.46 1.87 18.25
N ASP A 165 -20.10 1.21 17.16
CA ASP A 165 -20.90 1.18 15.95
C ASP A 165 -21.77 -0.09 15.90
N LEU A 166 -23.02 0.04 16.36
CA LEU A 166 -24.01 -1.03 16.48
C LEU A 166 -25.01 -1.04 15.33
N ALA A 167 -24.92 -0.08 14.41
CA ALA A 167 -25.84 0.05 13.28
C ALA A 167 -25.75 -1.11 12.26
N GLY A 168 -24.74 -1.99 12.38
CA GLY A 168 -24.51 -3.13 11.49
C GLY A 168 -24.11 -2.71 10.06
N TYR A 169 -24.11 -3.70 9.15
CA TYR A 169 -23.91 -3.51 7.71
C TYR A 169 -25.14 -3.94 6.95
N VAL A 170 -25.36 -3.33 5.79
CA VAL A 170 -26.24 -3.91 4.77
C VAL A 170 -25.44 -5.00 4.07
N ASP A 171 -26.01 -6.21 3.94
CA ASP A 171 -25.29 -7.35 3.36
C ASP A 171 -24.91 -7.16 1.88
N GLY A 172 -25.55 -6.21 1.21
CA GLY A 172 -25.41 -5.97 -0.22
C GLY A 172 -26.07 -7.09 -1.04
N GLU A 173 -25.87 -7.04 -2.35
CA GLU A 173 -26.32 -8.09 -3.25
C GLU A 173 -25.41 -9.31 -3.14
N ARG A 174 -26.00 -10.48 -2.93
CA ARG A 174 -25.27 -11.75 -2.79
C ARG A 174 -24.58 -12.13 -4.11
N LEU A 175 -23.36 -12.67 -4.00
CA LEU A 175 -22.61 -13.25 -5.10
C LEU A 175 -21.93 -14.52 -4.61
N ASP A 176 -22.21 -15.65 -5.24
CA ASP A 176 -21.56 -16.91 -4.90
C ASP A 176 -20.14 -16.93 -5.51
N VAL A 177 -19.13 -16.99 -4.64
CA VAL A 177 -17.71 -17.02 -5.00
C VAL A 177 -17.07 -18.20 -4.27
N ALA A 178 -16.21 -18.96 -4.93
CA ALA A 178 -15.40 -19.96 -4.24
C ALA A 178 -13.95 -19.89 -4.72
N LEU A 179 -13.00 -20.13 -3.83
CA LEU A 179 -11.61 -20.35 -4.23
C LEU A 179 -11.48 -21.72 -4.92
N ARG A 180 -10.68 -21.78 -6.00
CA ARG A 180 -10.38 -23.06 -6.65
C ARG A 180 -9.29 -23.81 -5.89
N ASN A 181 -9.29 -25.14 -5.96
CA ASN A 181 -8.14 -25.93 -5.48
C ASN A 181 -7.03 -26.04 -6.54
N ILE A 182 -7.36 -25.79 -7.81
CA ILE A 182 -6.44 -25.75 -8.95
C ILE A 182 -6.78 -24.50 -9.75
N THR A 183 -5.78 -23.66 -10.01
CA THR A 183 -5.95 -22.44 -10.83
C THR A 183 -6.31 -22.78 -12.27
N LEU A 184 -6.88 -21.84 -13.02
CA LEU A 184 -7.06 -22.03 -14.47
C LEU A 184 -5.72 -22.21 -15.21
N SER A 185 -4.66 -21.64 -14.66
CA SER A 185 -3.27 -21.86 -15.09
C SER A 185 -2.68 -23.24 -14.71
N GLY A 186 -3.46 -24.12 -14.06
CA GLY A 186 -3.09 -25.52 -13.79
C GLY A 186 -2.22 -25.75 -12.57
N LYS A 187 -2.11 -24.78 -11.65
CA LYS A 187 -1.32 -24.89 -10.42
C LYS A 187 -2.20 -25.23 -9.23
N THR A 188 -1.71 -26.05 -8.30
CA THR A 188 -2.38 -26.24 -7.00
C THR A 188 -2.50 -24.90 -6.27
N PHE A 189 -3.67 -24.60 -5.74
CA PHE A 189 -3.96 -23.34 -5.07
C PHE A 189 -4.72 -23.58 -3.75
N GLY A 190 -4.39 -22.75 -2.77
CA GLY A 190 -4.99 -22.73 -1.45
C GLY A 190 -4.43 -21.55 -0.66
N LEU A 191 -5.18 -21.10 0.34
CA LEU A 191 -4.71 -20.07 1.26
C LEU A 191 -3.66 -20.65 2.21
N ARG A 192 -2.62 -19.87 2.49
CA ARG A 192 -1.65 -20.16 3.55
C ARG A 192 -2.28 -19.91 4.92
N ASP A 193 -1.73 -20.49 5.99
CA ASP A 193 -2.28 -20.36 7.36
C ASP A 193 -2.51 -18.90 7.77
N TYR A 194 -1.48 -18.05 7.64
CA TYR A 194 -1.61 -16.63 7.95
C TYR A 194 -2.62 -15.89 7.06
N GLN A 195 -2.84 -16.36 5.82
CA GLN A 195 -3.83 -15.77 4.92
C GLN A 195 -5.26 -16.14 5.33
N MET A 196 -5.45 -17.38 5.80
CA MET A 196 -6.71 -17.83 6.40
C MET A 196 -7.01 -17.05 7.68
N ASP A 197 -6.02 -16.89 8.56
CA ASP A 197 -6.15 -16.12 9.80
C ASP A 197 -6.47 -14.65 9.52
N ALA A 198 -5.81 -14.03 8.54
CA ALA A 198 -6.07 -12.65 8.13
C ALA A 198 -7.51 -12.46 7.61
N ALA A 199 -7.96 -13.33 6.71
CA ALA A 199 -9.33 -13.29 6.17
C ALA A 199 -10.37 -13.58 7.27
N GLY A 200 -10.11 -14.55 8.14
CA GLY A 200 -10.95 -14.92 9.27
C GLY A 200 -11.09 -13.80 10.31
N SER A 201 -9.98 -13.11 10.64
CA SER A 201 -9.98 -11.96 11.55
C SER A 201 -10.83 -10.80 11.03
N PHE A 202 -10.78 -10.55 9.71
CA PHE A 202 -11.66 -9.56 9.08
C PHE A 202 -13.13 -9.99 9.13
N TYR A 203 -13.44 -11.23 8.76
CA TYR A 203 -14.81 -11.73 8.69
C TYR A 203 -15.47 -11.88 10.07
N ALA A 204 -14.68 -12.25 11.08
CA ALA A 204 -15.10 -12.45 12.47
C ALA A 204 -16.40 -13.28 12.58
N GLY A 205 -16.48 -14.38 11.82
CA GLY A 205 -17.63 -15.30 11.80
C GLY A 205 -18.94 -14.68 11.31
N GLY A 206 -18.91 -13.56 10.59
CA GLY A 206 -20.10 -12.85 10.10
C GLY A 206 -20.78 -11.97 11.16
N SER A 207 -20.14 -11.74 12.31
CA SER A 207 -20.65 -10.86 13.37
C SER A 207 -20.78 -9.40 12.92
N SER A 208 -21.60 -8.61 13.62
CA SER A 208 -21.72 -7.15 13.41
C SER A 208 -20.42 -6.38 13.68
N SER A 209 -19.50 -6.96 14.47
CA SER A 209 -18.14 -6.47 14.72
C SER A 209 -17.12 -6.83 13.63
N GLY A 210 -17.47 -7.75 12.73
CA GLY A 210 -16.70 -8.15 11.55
C GLY A 210 -17.01 -7.30 10.32
N GLY A 211 -16.21 -7.42 9.27
CA GLY A 211 -16.49 -6.79 7.97
C GLY A 211 -15.98 -5.36 7.80
N SER A 212 -15.28 -4.78 8.76
CA SER A 212 -14.56 -3.51 8.57
C SER A 212 -13.20 -3.56 9.24
N GLY A 213 -12.16 -3.22 8.50
CA GLY A 213 -10.80 -3.15 9.05
C GLY A 213 -9.69 -3.28 8.03
N VAL A 214 -8.46 -3.10 8.52
CA VAL A 214 -7.25 -3.11 7.72
C VAL A 214 -6.43 -4.36 8.02
N ILE A 215 -5.99 -5.02 6.95
CA ILE A 215 -5.01 -6.12 6.97
C ILE A 215 -3.68 -5.56 6.49
N VAL A 216 -2.67 -5.66 7.34
CA VAL A 216 -1.30 -5.21 7.06
C VAL A 216 -0.46 -6.43 6.71
N LEU A 217 -0.07 -6.52 5.44
CA LEU A 217 0.72 -7.61 4.91
C LEU A 217 1.80 -7.09 3.97
N PRO A 218 3.06 -7.51 4.14
CA PRO A 218 4.16 -7.15 3.28
C PRO A 218 3.90 -7.41 1.78
N CYS A 219 4.64 -6.70 0.93
CA CYS A 219 4.65 -7.00 -0.50
C CYS A 219 5.09 -8.45 -0.74
N GLY A 220 4.41 -9.15 -1.66
CA GLY A 220 4.67 -10.57 -1.93
C GLY A 220 3.96 -11.54 -0.97
N ALA A 221 3.40 -11.08 0.16
CA ALA A 221 2.66 -11.94 1.10
C ALA A 221 1.28 -12.42 0.58
N GLY A 222 0.85 -11.97 -0.60
CA GLY A 222 -0.43 -12.36 -1.19
C GLY A 222 -1.63 -11.54 -0.72
N LYS A 223 -1.51 -10.21 -0.61
CA LYS A 223 -2.65 -9.31 -0.29
C LYS A 223 -3.87 -9.55 -1.17
N THR A 224 -3.67 -9.69 -2.48
CA THR A 224 -4.74 -10.01 -3.44
C THR A 224 -5.41 -11.35 -3.12
N VAL A 225 -4.63 -12.36 -2.72
CA VAL A 225 -5.11 -13.68 -2.32
C VAL A 225 -5.95 -13.61 -1.04
N VAL A 226 -5.53 -12.82 -0.05
CA VAL A 226 -6.34 -12.55 1.14
C VAL A 226 -7.64 -11.83 0.80
N GLY A 227 -7.60 -10.84 -0.10
CA GLY A 227 -8.82 -10.19 -0.59
C GLY A 227 -9.81 -11.18 -1.22
N MET A 228 -9.33 -12.13 -2.02
CA MET A 228 -10.17 -13.21 -2.57
C MET A 228 -10.68 -14.16 -1.49
N GLY A 229 -9.89 -14.47 -0.47
CA GLY A 229 -10.34 -15.23 0.70
C GLY A 229 -11.44 -14.50 1.48
N VAL A 230 -11.37 -13.18 1.58
CA VAL A 230 -12.46 -12.38 2.16
C VAL A 230 -13.70 -12.40 1.27
N MET A 231 -13.55 -12.32 -0.06
CA MET A 231 -14.70 -12.47 -0.98
C MET A 231 -15.39 -13.83 -0.81
N ASP A 232 -14.62 -14.90 -0.65
CA ASP A 232 -15.09 -16.25 -0.37
C ASP A 232 -15.83 -16.37 0.99
N LEU A 233 -15.41 -15.62 2.01
CA LEU A 233 -16.13 -15.61 3.29
C LEU A 233 -17.40 -14.72 3.25
N VAL A 234 -17.35 -13.60 2.54
CA VAL A 234 -18.42 -12.58 2.54
C VAL A 234 -19.55 -12.90 1.56
N GLN A 235 -19.27 -13.57 0.42
CA GLN A 235 -20.28 -13.98 -0.57
C GLN A 235 -21.17 -12.83 -1.10
N ALA A 236 -20.56 -11.70 -1.45
CA ALA A 236 -21.30 -10.52 -1.91
C ALA A 236 -20.63 -9.81 -3.09
N GLN A 237 -21.43 -9.03 -3.83
CA GLN A 237 -20.92 -8.16 -4.88
C GLN A 237 -19.83 -7.23 -4.32
N THR A 238 -18.73 -7.11 -5.04
CA THR A 238 -17.51 -6.51 -4.53
C THR A 238 -17.01 -5.39 -5.44
N LEU A 239 -16.77 -4.22 -4.85
CA LEU A 239 -16.07 -3.12 -5.50
C LEU A 239 -14.61 -3.11 -5.05
N ILE A 240 -13.66 -3.17 -5.98
CA ILE A 240 -12.23 -3.17 -5.69
C ILE A 240 -11.62 -1.87 -6.22
N LEU A 241 -10.98 -1.12 -5.34
CA LEU A 241 -10.34 0.15 -5.62
C LEU A 241 -8.83 0.01 -5.57
N THR A 242 -8.17 0.38 -6.65
CA THR A 242 -6.72 0.24 -6.79
C THR A 242 -6.06 1.55 -7.22
N THR A 243 -4.73 1.57 -7.22
CA THR A 243 -3.96 2.80 -7.48
C THR A 243 -3.87 3.16 -8.95
N ASN A 244 -3.87 2.19 -9.86
CA ASN A 244 -3.67 2.40 -11.29
C ASN A 244 -4.30 1.28 -12.13
N THR A 245 -4.39 1.49 -13.45
CA THR A 245 -5.04 0.55 -14.39
C THR A 245 -4.32 -0.79 -14.52
N ILE A 246 -3.02 -0.85 -14.19
CA ILE A 246 -2.25 -2.10 -14.19
C ILE A 246 -2.68 -2.97 -13.02
N ALA A 247 -2.83 -2.38 -11.83
CA ALA A 247 -3.37 -3.05 -10.64
C ALA A 247 -4.77 -3.61 -10.91
N VAL A 248 -5.61 -2.82 -11.60
CA VAL A 248 -6.96 -3.25 -12.00
C VAL A 248 -6.91 -4.56 -12.80
N ARG A 249 -6.09 -4.60 -13.86
CA ARG A 249 -5.98 -5.78 -14.73
C ARG A 249 -5.38 -6.99 -14.02
N GLN A 250 -4.43 -6.76 -13.12
CA GLN A 250 -3.87 -7.82 -12.29
C GLN A 250 -4.92 -8.44 -11.36
N TRP A 251 -5.69 -7.61 -10.65
CA TRP A 251 -6.79 -8.09 -9.82
C TRP A 251 -7.79 -8.92 -10.63
N ILE A 252 -8.19 -8.45 -11.81
CA ILE A 252 -9.09 -9.19 -12.70
C ILE A 252 -8.49 -10.53 -13.10
N THR A 253 -7.21 -10.56 -13.50
CA THR A 253 -6.52 -11.79 -13.90
C THR A 253 -6.45 -12.80 -12.76
N GLU A 254 -6.09 -12.34 -11.57
CA GLU A 254 -5.98 -13.17 -10.37
C GLU A 254 -7.34 -13.73 -9.94
N ILE A 255 -8.40 -12.90 -9.94
CA ILE A 255 -9.76 -13.32 -9.62
C ILE A 255 -10.22 -14.41 -10.60
N LEU A 256 -10.05 -14.18 -11.91
CA LEU A 256 -10.46 -15.13 -12.92
C LEU A 256 -9.68 -16.44 -12.85
N ASP A 257 -8.38 -16.41 -12.52
CA ASP A 257 -7.53 -17.59 -12.41
C ASP A 257 -7.84 -18.43 -11.15
N LYS A 258 -8.10 -17.78 -10.01
CA LYS A 258 -8.12 -18.41 -8.68
C LYS A 258 -9.50 -18.57 -8.04
N THR A 259 -10.53 -17.92 -8.55
CA THR A 259 -11.91 -18.00 -8.01
C THR A 259 -12.88 -18.55 -9.05
N THR A 260 -13.99 -19.16 -8.63
CA THR A 260 -15.02 -19.70 -9.53
C THR A 260 -15.71 -18.66 -10.43
N LEU A 261 -15.42 -17.37 -10.26
CA LEU A 261 -16.01 -16.30 -11.06
C LEU A 261 -15.61 -16.36 -12.53
N THR A 262 -16.53 -15.92 -13.38
CA THR A 262 -16.39 -15.88 -14.84
C THR A 262 -16.20 -14.45 -15.36
N ALA A 263 -15.78 -14.32 -16.62
CA ALA A 263 -15.49 -13.03 -17.25
C ALA A 263 -16.74 -12.11 -17.37
N ASP A 264 -17.95 -12.67 -17.38
CA ASP A 264 -19.20 -11.91 -17.34
C ASP A 264 -19.54 -11.36 -15.95
N GLN A 265 -18.94 -11.92 -14.88
CA GLN A 265 -19.14 -11.49 -13.51
C GLN A 265 -18.08 -10.48 -13.01
N VAL A 266 -16.94 -10.37 -13.72
CA VAL A 266 -15.81 -9.49 -13.36
C VAL A 266 -15.63 -8.37 -14.40
N GLY A 267 -15.67 -7.12 -13.95
CA GLY A 267 -15.62 -5.91 -14.80
C GLY A 267 -14.44 -4.99 -14.53
N GLU A 268 -13.95 -4.37 -15.61
CA GLU A 268 -12.97 -3.27 -15.56
C GLU A 268 -13.71 -1.94 -15.72
N TYR A 269 -13.52 -1.02 -14.76
CA TYR A 269 -14.02 0.34 -14.85
C TYR A 269 -12.85 1.34 -14.76
N THR A 270 -12.27 1.69 -15.90
CA THR A 270 -11.10 2.56 -16.07
C THR A 270 -11.39 3.58 -17.18
N GLY A 271 -10.41 4.40 -17.58
CA GLY A 271 -10.54 5.24 -18.79
C GLY A 271 -10.80 4.41 -20.05
N ASP A 272 -10.11 3.28 -20.17
CA ASP A 272 -10.14 2.42 -21.37
C ASP A 272 -11.41 1.58 -21.50
N LYS A 273 -12.02 1.20 -20.37
CA LYS A 273 -13.13 0.25 -20.33
C LYS A 273 -14.12 0.60 -19.21
N LYS A 274 -15.42 0.63 -19.51
CA LYS A 274 -16.48 1.08 -18.57
C LYS A 274 -17.49 -0.03 -18.29
N GLU A 275 -17.03 -1.16 -17.75
CA GLU A 275 -17.92 -2.28 -17.40
C GLU A 275 -18.19 -2.34 -15.90
N ILE A 276 -19.46 -2.23 -15.51
CA ILE A 276 -19.92 -2.51 -14.15
C ILE A 276 -20.55 -3.90 -14.13
N LYS A 277 -20.04 -4.75 -13.24
CA LYS A 277 -20.40 -6.16 -13.05
C LYS A 277 -20.42 -6.51 -11.55
N PRO A 278 -20.94 -7.68 -11.15
CA PRO A 278 -21.01 -8.12 -9.75
C PRO A 278 -19.69 -7.98 -8.97
N VAL A 279 -18.55 -8.21 -9.62
CA VAL A 279 -17.25 -7.75 -9.15
C VAL A 279 -16.74 -6.69 -10.11
N THR A 280 -16.53 -5.47 -9.63
CA THR A 280 -15.98 -4.38 -10.44
C THR A 280 -14.68 -3.88 -9.85
N VAL A 281 -13.67 -3.75 -10.70
CA VAL A 281 -12.34 -3.26 -10.32
C VAL A 281 -12.08 -1.93 -11.01
N THR A 282 -11.75 -0.90 -10.22
CA THR A 282 -11.54 0.48 -10.70
C THR A 282 -10.37 1.14 -9.99
N THR A 283 -9.98 2.33 -10.46
CA THR A 283 -8.92 3.13 -9.83
C THR A 283 -9.50 4.19 -8.91
N TYR A 284 -8.72 4.60 -7.90
CA TYR A 284 -9.09 5.73 -7.05
C TYR A 284 -9.36 7.02 -7.84
N GLN A 285 -8.52 7.29 -8.85
CA GLN A 285 -8.66 8.46 -9.72
C GLN A 285 -10.00 8.50 -10.44
N MET A 286 -10.51 7.33 -10.86
CA MET A 286 -11.78 7.21 -11.56
C MET A 286 -12.96 7.65 -10.70
N ILE A 287 -12.94 7.34 -9.39
CA ILE A 287 -13.99 7.75 -8.44
C ILE A 287 -13.92 9.25 -8.17
N THR A 288 -12.71 9.81 -8.11
CA THR A 288 -12.47 11.21 -7.76
C THR A 288 -12.48 12.14 -8.96
N TYR A 289 -12.67 11.60 -10.16
CA TYR A 289 -12.69 12.38 -11.39
C TYR A 289 -13.79 13.44 -11.32
N ARG A 290 -13.43 14.65 -11.73
CA ARG A 290 -14.33 15.80 -11.85
C ARG A 290 -14.18 16.37 -13.26
N PRO A 291 -15.28 16.56 -14.00
CA PRO A 291 -15.22 17.31 -15.25
C PRO A 291 -14.83 18.76 -14.95
N MET A 292 -13.99 19.38 -15.80
CA MET A 292 -13.48 20.75 -15.62
C MET A 292 -14.55 21.85 -15.85
N THR A 293 -15.78 21.47 -16.18
CA THR A 293 -16.89 22.39 -16.39
C THR A 293 -17.40 22.96 -15.07
N VAL A 294 -16.98 24.20 -14.77
CA VAL A 294 -17.61 25.04 -13.76
C VAL A 294 -18.92 25.57 -14.33
N ASN A 295 -20.02 25.39 -13.62
CA ASN A 295 -21.27 26.02 -14.00
C ASN A 295 -21.11 27.55 -13.91
N ARG A 296 -21.11 28.25 -15.06
CA ARG A 296 -20.88 29.70 -15.13
C ARG A 296 -21.97 30.54 -14.47
N GLU A 297 -23.15 29.96 -14.21
CA GLU A 297 -24.27 30.66 -13.56
C GLU A 297 -24.30 30.44 -12.04
N THR A 298 -23.90 29.27 -11.54
CA THR A 298 -23.94 28.95 -10.09
C THR A 298 -22.57 28.96 -9.40
N GLY A 299 -21.47 28.96 -10.16
CA GLY A 299 -20.11 28.87 -9.63
C GLY A 299 -19.77 27.50 -9.01
N GLU A 300 -20.66 26.52 -9.14
CA GLU A 300 -20.48 25.18 -8.57
C GLU A 300 -19.58 24.33 -9.47
N VAL A 301 -18.61 23.68 -8.83
CA VAL A 301 -17.77 22.66 -9.47
C VAL A 301 -18.61 21.39 -9.60
N GLY A 302 -18.64 20.79 -10.79
CA GLY A 302 -19.47 19.60 -11.09
C GLY A 302 -19.34 18.47 -10.07
N ALA A 303 -20.43 17.72 -9.89
CA ALA A 303 -20.48 16.54 -9.03
C ALA A 303 -19.48 15.46 -9.47
N PHE A 304 -19.21 14.46 -8.63
CA PHE A 304 -18.39 13.31 -9.00
C PHE A 304 -19.25 12.27 -9.76
N PRO A 305 -19.26 12.25 -11.10
CA PRO A 305 -20.25 11.48 -11.85
C PRO A 305 -20.11 9.97 -11.62
N HIS A 306 -18.87 9.47 -11.56
CA HIS A 306 -18.61 8.04 -11.33
C HIS A 306 -18.92 7.61 -9.90
N LEU A 307 -18.73 8.49 -8.91
CA LEU A 307 -19.11 8.19 -7.53
C LEU A 307 -20.61 7.98 -7.40
N GLN A 308 -21.41 8.84 -8.03
CA GLN A 308 -22.87 8.70 -8.01
C GLN A 308 -23.30 7.35 -8.60
N LEU A 309 -22.65 6.95 -9.70
CA LEU A 309 -22.88 5.66 -10.32
C LEU A 309 -22.58 4.50 -9.36
N PHE A 310 -21.40 4.47 -8.73
CA PHE A 310 -21.05 3.42 -7.77
C PHE A 310 -21.93 3.42 -6.51
N THR A 311 -22.44 4.58 -6.10
CA THR A 311 -23.35 4.72 -4.96
C THR A 311 -24.74 4.11 -5.25
N ALA A 312 -25.13 4.03 -6.53
CA ALA A 312 -26.39 3.42 -6.95
C ALA A 312 -26.42 1.88 -6.89
N TYR A 313 -25.25 1.23 -6.89
CA TYR A 313 -25.12 -0.24 -6.81
C TYR A 313 -25.04 -0.73 -5.37
N ASP A 314 -25.48 -1.97 -5.14
CA ASP A 314 -25.58 -2.57 -3.81
C ASP A 314 -24.40 -3.48 -3.46
N TRP A 315 -23.19 -2.93 -3.47
CA TRP A 315 -21.98 -3.67 -3.08
C TRP A 315 -22.15 -4.25 -1.66
N GLY A 316 -21.74 -5.49 -1.40
CA GLY A 316 -21.66 -6.01 -0.02
C GLY A 316 -20.28 -5.84 0.59
N LEU A 317 -19.26 -5.67 -0.26
CA LEU A 317 -17.85 -5.57 0.11
C LEU A 317 -17.17 -4.47 -0.73
N ILE A 318 -16.35 -3.63 -0.10
CA ILE A 318 -15.43 -2.71 -0.76
C ILE A 318 -14.02 -3.05 -0.32
N ILE A 319 -13.14 -3.33 -1.29
CA ILE A 319 -11.72 -3.60 -1.05
C ILE A 319 -10.92 -2.38 -1.51
N TYR A 320 -10.15 -1.81 -0.59
CA TYR A 320 -9.19 -0.74 -0.86
C TYR A 320 -7.79 -1.35 -0.90
N ASP A 321 -7.16 -1.36 -2.06
CA ASP A 321 -5.79 -1.84 -2.24
C ASP A 321 -4.78 -0.69 -2.10
N GLU A 322 -3.65 -0.97 -1.45
CA GLU A 322 -2.63 0.01 -1.04
C GLU A 322 -3.20 1.26 -0.36
N VAL A 323 -3.96 1.01 0.71
CA VAL A 323 -4.68 2.02 1.50
C VAL A 323 -3.81 3.19 1.95
N HIS A 324 -2.52 2.97 2.19
CA HIS A 324 -1.59 4.03 2.60
C HIS A 324 -1.40 5.11 1.51
N LEU A 325 -1.69 4.82 0.25
CA LEU A 325 -1.57 5.77 -0.87
C LEU A 325 -2.82 6.63 -1.05
N LEU A 326 -3.89 6.38 -0.27
CA LEU A 326 -5.13 7.11 -0.38
C LEU A 326 -5.00 8.52 0.21
N PRO A 327 -5.17 9.59 -0.58
CA PRO A 327 -5.23 10.95 -0.05
C PRO A 327 -6.50 11.12 0.81
N ALA A 328 -6.42 11.90 1.90
CA ALA A 328 -7.54 12.18 2.79
C ALA A 328 -8.84 12.65 2.07
N PRO A 329 -8.79 13.46 0.99
CA PRO A 329 -10.00 13.79 0.22
C PRO A 329 -10.69 12.57 -0.41
N VAL A 330 -9.93 11.61 -0.96
CA VAL A 330 -10.47 10.41 -1.62
C VAL A 330 -11.15 9.49 -0.62
N PHE A 331 -10.55 9.36 0.55
CA PHE A 331 -11.11 8.70 1.71
C PHE A 331 -12.49 9.24 2.07
N ARG A 332 -12.60 10.56 2.22
CA ARG A 332 -13.87 11.24 2.53
C ARG A 332 -14.94 10.98 1.46
N ILE A 333 -14.56 11.01 0.19
CA ILE A 333 -15.48 10.80 -0.93
C ILE A 333 -15.99 9.35 -0.97
N THR A 334 -15.08 8.37 -0.83
CA THR A 334 -15.47 6.95 -0.83
C THR A 334 -16.27 6.54 0.41
N ALA A 335 -16.21 7.33 1.49
CA ALA A 335 -17.03 7.12 2.67
C ALA A 335 -18.54 7.27 2.41
N GLU A 336 -18.92 8.03 1.38
CA GLU A 336 -20.31 8.24 0.94
C GLU A 336 -20.91 6.99 0.28
N ILE A 337 -20.08 6.03 -0.15
CA ILE A 337 -20.54 4.74 -0.62
C ILE A 337 -21.15 4.01 0.58
N GLN A 338 -22.48 3.80 0.52
CA GLN A 338 -23.34 3.40 1.65
C GLN A 338 -22.75 2.26 2.52
N ALA A 339 -23.12 2.24 3.80
CA ALA A 339 -22.59 1.40 4.87
C ALA A 339 -22.46 -0.10 4.55
N ARG A 340 -21.29 -0.47 4.04
CA ARG A 340 -20.92 -1.80 3.55
C ARG A 340 -19.64 -2.26 4.22
N ARG A 341 -19.32 -3.55 4.08
CA ARG A 341 -18.08 -4.10 4.61
C ARG A 341 -16.89 -3.47 3.89
N ARG A 342 -15.88 -2.98 4.61
CA ARG A 342 -14.71 -2.26 4.06
C ARG A 342 -13.42 -2.94 4.47
N LEU A 343 -12.75 -3.56 3.50
CA LEU A 343 -11.45 -4.17 3.68
C LEU A 343 -10.36 -3.23 3.18
N GLY A 344 -9.42 -2.89 4.05
CA GLY A 344 -8.18 -2.23 3.67
C GLY A 344 -7.03 -3.22 3.54
N LEU A 345 -6.32 -3.22 2.40
CA LEU A 345 -5.10 -4.00 2.19
C LEU A 345 -3.90 -3.05 2.06
N THR A 346 -2.87 -3.22 2.88
CA THR A 346 -1.67 -2.38 2.82
C THR A 346 -0.43 -3.11 3.30
N ALA A 347 0.75 -2.69 2.84
CA ALA A 347 2.03 -3.16 3.38
C ALA A 347 2.48 -2.38 4.61
N THR A 348 1.97 -1.17 4.81
CA THR A 348 2.34 -0.27 5.90
C THR A 348 1.11 0.54 6.31
N LEU A 349 0.95 0.77 7.61
CA LEU A 349 -0.06 1.70 8.14
C LEU A 349 0.49 3.11 8.35
N VAL A 350 1.82 3.24 8.45
CA VAL A 350 2.46 4.54 8.63
C VAL A 350 2.23 5.37 7.37
N ARG A 351 1.83 6.64 7.51
CA ARG A 351 1.69 7.57 6.39
C ARG A 351 2.67 8.73 6.50
N GLU A 352 3.27 9.12 5.39
CA GLU A 352 4.19 10.26 5.34
C GLU A 352 3.52 11.61 5.66
N ASP A 353 2.19 11.68 5.53
CA ASP A 353 1.37 12.85 5.86
C ASP A 353 0.77 12.81 7.29
N ASN A 354 1.08 11.78 8.09
CA ASN A 354 0.54 11.55 9.45
C ASN A 354 -1.01 11.48 9.54
N HIS A 355 -1.71 11.22 8.43
CA HIS A 355 -3.19 11.11 8.39
C HIS A 355 -3.69 9.66 8.52
N GLU A 356 -3.04 8.87 9.37
CA GLU A 356 -3.36 7.45 9.58
C GLU A 356 -4.75 7.26 10.22
N THR A 357 -5.14 8.22 11.06
CA THR A 357 -6.46 8.29 11.71
C THR A 357 -7.63 8.28 10.72
N ASP A 358 -7.44 8.80 9.51
CA ASP A 358 -8.46 8.81 8.45
C ASP A 358 -8.71 7.39 7.92
N VAL A 359 -7.66 6.55 7.85
CA VAL A 359 -7.79 5.15 7.42
C VAL A 359 -8.69 4.40 8.40
N PHE A 360 -8.40 4.52 9.70
CA PHE A 360 -9.09 3.76 10.73
C PHE A 360 -10.53 4.21 10.94
N SER A 361 -10.78 5.52 10.85
CA SER A 361 -12.14 6.05 11.00
C SER A 361 -13.07 5.65 9.85
N LEU A 362 -12.52 5.47 8.64
CA LEU A 362 -13.30 5.24 7.43
C LEU A 362 -13.35 3.78 6.98
N ILE A 363 -12.26 3.02 7.12
CA ILE A 363 -12.22 1.59 6.79
C ILE A 363 -12.47 0.73 8.03
N GLY A 364 -11.86 1.07 9.16
CA GLY A 364 -11.98 0.31 10.41
C GLY A 364 -10.64 0.00 11.08
N PRO A 365 -10.65 -0.68 12.23
CA PRO A 365 -9.44 -0.95 13.01
C PRO A 365 -8.47 -1.86 12.27
N LYS A 366 -7.20 -1.89 12.69
CA LYS A 366 -6.25 -2.93 12.28
C LYS A 366 -6.78 -4.30 12.77
N LYS A 367 -7.00 -5.23 11.86
CA LYS A 367 -7.52 -6.59 12.16
C LYS A 367 -6.43 -7.65 12.15
N TYR A 368 -5.40 -7.45 11.33
CA TYR A 368 -4.31 -8.40 11.18
C TYR A 368 -3.03 -7.65 10.78
N ASP A 369 -1.89 -8.11 11.27
CA ASP A 369 -0.58 -7.52 11.03
C ASP A 369 0.50 -8.61 11.07
N MET A 370 1.28 -8.73 10.01
CA MET A 370 2.37 -9.70 9.91
C MET A 370 3.67 -8.99 9.47
N PRO A 371 4.70 -8.92 10.32
CA PRO A 371 6.00 -8.37 9.98
C PRO A 371 6.70 -9.18 8.88
N TRP A 372 7.59 -8.48 8.16
CA TRP A 372 8.39 -9.07 7.10
C TRP A 372 9.23 -10.27 7.56
N LYS A 373 9.93 -10.14 8.69
CA LYS A 373 10.87 -11.13 9.21
C LYS A 373 10.22 -12.49 9.50
N GLU A 374 8.98 -12.49 9.95
CA GLU A 374 8.24 -13.72 10.24
C GLU A 374 7.88 -14.47 8.94
N LEU A 375 7.55 -13.74 7.88
CA LEU A 375 7.33 -14.32 6.55
C LEU A 375 8.65 -14.83 5.92
N GLU A 376 9.75 -14.17 6.22
CA GLU A 376 11.10 -14.58 5.80
C GLU A 376 11.54 -15.87 6.51
N GLU A 377 11.41 -15.94 7.84
CA GLU A 377 11.77 -17.11 8.66
C GLU A 377 10.96 -18.35 8.27
N ASN A 378 9.69 -18.17 7.90
CA ASN A 378 8.82 -19.24 7.42
C ASN A 378 9.00 -19.54 5.90
N GLY A 379 9.94 -18.87 5.23
CA GLY A 379 10.28 -19.12 3.82
C GLY A 379 9.22 -18.66 2.81
N TRP A 380 8.28 -17.82 3.22
CA TRP A 380 7.20 -17.30 2.38
C TRP A 380 7.62 -16.10 1.52
N ILE A 381 8.63 -15.36 1.96
CA ILE A 381 9.22 -14.20 1.29
C ILE A 381 10.75 -14.37 1.20
N ALA A 382 11.34 -13.80 0.16
CA ALA A 382 12.78 -13.83 -0.09
C ALA A 382 13.58 -13.05 0.96
N THR A 383 14.75 -13.58 1.32
CA THR A 383 15.81 -12.80 1.97
C THR A 383 16.42 -11.86 0.93
N ALA A 384 16.57 -10.57 1.27
CA ALA A 384 17.20 -9.59 0.39
C ALA A 384 18.38 -8.89 1.10
N GLU A 385 19.53 -8.86 0.44
CA GLU A 385 20.72 -8.16 0.93
C GLU A 385 20.85 -6.80 0.23
N CYS A 386 20.83 -5.71 1.00
CA CYS A 386 20.96 -4.35 0.50
C CYS A 386 22.41 -3.87 0.64
N TYR A 387 22.97 -3.38 -0.47
CA TYR A 387 24.32 -2.83 -0.56
C TYR A 387 24.27 -1.39 -1.05
N GLU A 388 24.81 -0.45 -0.27
CA GLU A 388 25.06 0.92 -0.69
C GLU A 388 26.54 1.07 -1.09
N ILE A 389 26.80 1.15 -2.39
CA ILE A 389 28.14 1.35 -2.92
C ILE A 389 28.37 2.85 -3.07
N ARG A 390 29.26 3.40 -2.24
CA ARG A 390 29.55 4.82 -2.24
C ARG A 390 30.79 5.13 -3.07
N THR A 391 30.67 6.09 -3.99
CA THR A 391 31.77 6.55 -4.84
C THR A 391 31.93 8.07 -4.77
N ASP A 392 33.14 8.60 -4.93
CA ASP A 392 33.33 10.05 -4.95
C ASP A 392 32.89 10.63 -6.29
N LEU A 393 32.46 11.89 -6.27
CA LEU A 393 32.19 12.65 -7.49
C LEU A 393 33.52 13.01 -8.19
N PRO A 394 33.68 12.74 -9.51
CA PRO A 394 34.84 13.19 -10.30
C PRO A 394 35.10 14.68 -10.15
N GLN A 395 36.37 15.10 -10.23
CA GLN A 395 36.75 16.50 -9.95
C GLN A 395 36.05 17.52 -10.85
N GLU A 396 35.87 17.20 -12.14
CA GLU A 396 35.19 18.04 -13.12
C GLU A 396 33.71 18.22 -12.75
N GLU A 397 32.99 17.11 -12.54
CA GLU A 397 31.59 17.11 -12.11
C GLU A 397 31.42 17.75 -10.72
N ARG A 398 32.41 17.61 -9.84
CA ARG A 398 32.41 18.24 -8.50
C ARG A 398 32.51 19.75 -8.58
N MET A 399 33.25 20.29 -9.54
CA MET A 399 33.28 21.73 -9.77
C MET A 399 31.90 22.23 -10.21
N GLU A 400 31.28 21.56 -11.18
CA GLU A 400 29.91 21.88 -11.64
C GLU A 400 28.91 21.82 -10.47
N TYR A 401 28.99 20.77 -9.65
CA TYR A 401 28.13 20.59 -8.49
C TYR A 401 28.28 21.70 -7.44
N VAL A 402 29.51 22.15 -7.18
CA VAL A 402 29.79 23.19 -6.17
C VAL A 402 29.32 24.56 -6.64
N LEU A 403 29.48 24.86 -7.93
CA LEU A 403 29.09 26.15 -8.53
C LEU A 403 27.57 26.31 -8.67
N GLU A 404 26.85 25.20 -8.71
CA GLU A 404 25.39 25.22 -8.77
C GLU A 404 24.77 25.73 -7.45
N GLU A 405 23.59 26.34 -7.51
CA GLU A 405 22.83 26.76 -6.33
C GLU A 405 21.53 25.96 -6.18
N ASP A 406 20.92 25.52 -7.30
CA ASP A 406 19.69 24.74 -7.27
C ASP A 406 19.96 23.31 -6.79
N ASN A 407 19.40 22.96 -5.63
CA ASN A 407 19.47 21.63 -5.04
C ASN A 407 18.96 20.51 -5.97
N ARG A 408 18.01 20.78 -6.86
CA ARG A 408 17.51 19.80 -7.85
C ARG A 408 18.57 19.52 -8.92
N VAL A 409 19.28 20.55 -9.34
CA VAL A 409 20.36 20.43 -10.33
C VAL A 409 21.59 19.77 -9.70
N LYS A 410 21.96 20.16 -8.48
CA LYS A 410 22.98 19.45 -7.68
C LYS A 410 22.71 17.96 -7.58
N TYR A 411 21.47 17.60 -7.22
CA TYR A 411 21.07 16.20 -7.17
C TYR A 411 21.24 15.53 -8.53
N ARG A 412 20.79 16.16 -9.63
CA ARG A 412 20.98 15.62 -10.98
C ARG A 412 22.45 15.34 -11.28
N ILE A 413 23.35 16.32 -11.06
CA ILE A 413 24.80 16.18 -11.33
C ILE A 413 25.37 14.97 -10.58
N SER A 414 25.11 14.89 -9.27
CA SER A 414 25.58 13.77 -8.45
C SER A 414 24.96 12.42 -8.82
N ALA A 415 23.68 12.39 -9.19
CA ALA A 415 22.95 11.18 -9.55
C ALA A 415 23.39 10.59 -10.90
N ILE A 416 23.79 11.44 -11.86
CA ILE A 416 24.25 11.01 -13.19
C ILE A 416 25.76 10.84 -13.30
N SER A 417 26.47 10.84 -12.16
CA SER A 417 27.93 10.81 -12.15
C SER A 417 28.51 9.69 -12.99
N SER A 418 29.54 10.02 -13.78
CA SER A 418 30.17 9.09 -14.71
C SER A 418 30.74 7.85 -14.01
N ARG A 419 31.23 7.98 -12.78
CA ARG A 419 31.76 6.85 -11.98
C ARG A 419 30.74 5.74 -11.73
N LYS A 420 29.44 6.05 -11.74
CA LYS A 420 28.40 5.03 -11.55
C LYS A 420 28.37 4.01 -12.68
N TYR A 421 28.76 4.37 -13.90
CA TYR A 421 28.76 3.45 -15.05
C TYR A 421 29.72 2.26 -14.84
N ALA A 422 30.92 2.52 -14.32
CA ALA A 422 31.91 1.49 -14.03
C ALA A 422 31.40 0.51 -12.95
N LEU A 423 30.71 1.03 -11.93
CA LEU A 423 30.13 0.23 -10.86
C LEU A 423 28.97 -0.65 -11.34
N VAL A 424 28.11 -0.15 -12.23
CA VAL A 424 27.07 -0.98 -12.87
C VAL A 424 27.71 -2.18 -13.57
N ASN A 425 28.77 -1.96 -14.36
CA ASN A 425 29.44 -3.05 -15.06
C ASN A 425 30.11 -4.04 -14.10
N ALA A 426 30.74 -3.56 -13.02
CA ALA A 426 31.31 -4.42 -12.00
C ALA A 426 30.27 -5.31 -11.33
N ILE A 427 29.10 -4.76 -10.97
CA ILE A 427 27.98 -5.53 -10.41
C ILE A 427 27.49 -6.57 -11.42
N LEU A 428 27.32 -6.21 -12.69
CA LEU A 428 26.89 -7.15 -13.74
C LEU A 428 27.86 -8.33 -13.89
N ARG A 429 29.18 -8.09 -13.80
CA ARG A 429 30.20 -9.14 -13.82
C ARG A 429 30.13 -10.06 -12.60
N LYS A 430 29.73 -9.55 -11.43
CA LYS A 430 29.48 -10.40 -10.25
C LYS A 430 28.25 -11.30 -10.43
N HIS A 431 27.30 -10.88 -11.27
CA HIS A 431 25.96 -11.46 -11.39
C HIS A 431 25.66 -11.95 -12.84
N THR A 432 26.61 -12.61 -13.51
CA THR A 432 26.47 -13.01 -14.93
C THR A 432 25.36 -14.02 -15.21
N GLU A 433 25.00 -14.82 -14.21
CA GLU A 433 23.94 -15.83 -14.29
C GLU A 433 22.59 -15.34 -13.77
N ASP A 434 22.49 -14.06 -13.40
CA ASP A 434 21.32 -13.52 -12.74
C ASP A 434 20.45 -12.69 -13.66
N HIS A 435 19.17 -12.62 -13.33
CA HIS A 435 18.26 -11.64 -13.90
C HIS A 435 18.47 -10.30 -13.19
N VAL A 436 19.07 -9.35 -13.90
CA VAL A 436 19.47 -8.04 -13.37
C VAL A 436 18.59 -6.93 -13.92
N LEU A 437 17.95 -6.18 -13.02
CA LEU A 437 17.16 -5.01 -13.35
C LEU A 437 17.91 -3.73 -12.98
N VAL A 438 18.24 -2.90 -13.97
CA VAL A 438 18.89 -1.59 -13.75
C VAL A 438 17.84 -0.48 -13.77
N ILE A 439 17.81 0.31 -12.70
CA ILE A 439 16.75 1.27 -12.41
C ILE A 439 17.35 2.66 -12.27
N GLY A 440 16.74 3.64 -12.94
CA GLY A 440 17.13 5.04 -12.79
C GLY A 440 16.03 6.03 -13.13
N GLN A 441 16.28 7.28 -12.76
CA GLN A 441 15.37 8.39 -12.97
C GLN A 441 15.66 9.15 -14.27
N TYR A 442 16.93 9.25 -14.67
CA TYR A 442 17.37 10.10 -15.77
C TYR A 442 17.51 9.30 -17.07
N LEU A 443 16.68 9.61 -18.07
CA LEU A 443 16.62 8.86 -19.32
C LEU A 443 17.94 8.86 -20.09
N GLU A 444 18.68 9.97 -20.10
CA GLU A 444 19.97 10.06 -20.77
C GLU A 444 21.01 9.13 -20.12
N GLN A 445 21.09 9.12 -18.79
CA GLN A 445 21.94 8.21 -18.02
C GLN A 445 21.59 6.75 -18.34
N LEU A 446 20.30 6.42 -18.33
CA LEU A 446 19.82 5.06 -18.64
C LEU A 446 20.10 4.66 -20.08
N GLY A 447 19.97 5.58 -21.04
CA GLY A 447 20.32 5.33 -22.44
C GLY A 447 21.81 5.02 -22.60
N ARG A 448 22.68 5.77 -21.92
CA ARG A 448 24.13 5.50 -21.90
C ARG A 448 24.44 4.14 -21.28
N ILE A 449 23.80 3.79 -20.16
CA ILE A 449 23.96 2.47 -19.52
C ILE A 449 23.49 1.35 -20.45
N ALA A 450 22.29 1.47 -21.02
CA ALA A 450 21.72 0.48 -21.93
C ALA A 450 22.61 0.23 -23.14
N ALA A 451 23.13 1.30 -23.77
CA ALA A 451 24.07 1.20 -24.88
C ALA A 451 25.40 0.56 -24.44
N MET A 452 25.93 0.97 -23.29
CA MET A 452 27.20 0.46 -22.76
C MET A 452 27.14 -1.05 -22.49
N ILE A 453 26.02 -1.58 -22.00
CA ILE A 453 25.88 -2.99 -21.62
C ILE A 453 25.14 -3.85 -22.66
N GLY A 454 24.67 -3.24 -23.75
CA GLY A 454 23.90 -3.91 -24.80
C GLY A 454 22.54 -4.45 -24.33
N ALA A 455 21.84 -3.73 -23.44
CA ALA A 455 20.56 -4.17 -22.87
C ALA A 455 19.37 -3.31 -23.34
N PRO A 456 18.15 -3.87 -23.38
CA PRO A 456 16.93 -3.12 -23.68
C PRO A 456 16.59 -2.08 -22.61
N LEU A 457 16.05 -0.94 -23.06
CA LEU A 457 15.60 0.18 -22.23
C LEU A 457 14.09 0.40 -22.35
N ILE A 458 13.38 0.33 -21.23
CA ILE A 458 11.95 0.67 -21.15
C ILE A 458 11.78 2.08 -20.59
N THR A 459 11.04 2.92 -21.32
CA THR A 459 10.74 4.31 -20.97
C THR A 459 9.24 4.62 -21.01
N GLY A 460 8.86 5.86 -20.65
CA GLY A 460 7.46 6.36 -20.71
C GLY A 460 6.86 6.25 -22.09
N LYS A 461 7.70 6.35 -23.11
CA LYS A 461 7.32 6.32 -24.51
C LYS A 461 7.27 4.91 -25.08
N THR A 462 7.77 3.90 -24.36
CA THR A 462 7.75 2.50 -24.83
C THR A 462 6.30 2.00 -24.88
N PRO A 463 5.77 1.61 -26.06
CA PRO A 463 4.42 1.10 -26.23
C PRO A 463 4.12 -0.10 -25.31
N ASN A 464 2.87 -0.23 -24.87
CA ASN A 464 2.46 -1.31 -23.95
C ASN A 464 2.73 -2.72 -24.51
N VAL A 465 2.56 -2.91 -25.82
CA VAL A 465 2.81 -4.19 -26.50
C VAL A 465 4.29 -4.57 -26.44
N GLU A 466 5.17 -3.61 -26.74
CA GLU A 466 6.62 -3.81 -26.67
C GLU A 466 7.08 -4.05 -25.23
N ARG A 467 6.53 -3.28 -24.28
CA ARG A 467 6.80 -3.46 -22.85
C ARG A 467 6.44 -4.88 -22.38
N ALA A 468 5.28 -5.38 -22.75
CA ALA A 468 4.84 -6.74 -22.41
C ALA A 468 5.76 -7.81 -23.03
N LYS A 469 6.21 -7.61 -24.28
CA LYS A 469 7.18 -8.50 -24.92
C LYS A 469 8.51 -8.55 -24.15
N LEU A 470 9.11 -7.39 -23.87
CA LEU A 470 10.39 -7.32 -23.16
C LEU A 470 10.31 -7.93 -21.76
N TYR A 471 9.22 -7.70 -21.02
CA TYR A 471 9.01 -8.35 -19.73
C TYR A 471 8.87 -9.87 -19.85
N SER A 472 8.20 -10.38 -20.88
CA SER A 472 8.12 -11.81 -21.14
C SER A 472 9.49 -12.42 -21.44
N GLN A 473 10.30 -11.76 -22.28
CA GLN A 473 11.65 -12.21 -22.63
C GLN A 473 12.59 -12.21 -21.42
N PHE A 474 12.44 -11.23 -20.53
CA PHE A 474 13.22 -11.19 -19.29
C PHE A 474 12.81 -12.32 -18.34
N LYS A 475 11.50 -12.57 -18.21
CA LYS A 475 10.97 -13.64 -17.37
C LYS A 475 11.37 -15.04 -17.86
N SER A 476 11.48 -15.24 -19.18
CA SER A 476 11.96 -16.50 -19.75
C SER A 476 13.48 -16.67 -19.70
N GLY A 477 14.22 -15.61 -19.33
CA GLY A 477 15.68 -15.59 -19.33
C GLY A 477 16.32 -15.42 -20.72
N GLU A 478 15.53 -15.10 -21.75
CA GLU A 478 16.06 -14.74 -23.08
C GLU A 478 16.88 -13.45 -23.00
N ILE A 479 16.42 -12.48 -22.19
CA ILE A 479 17.23 -11.34 -21.78
C ILE A 479 17.52 -11.44 -20.27
N LYS A 480 18.79 -11.42 -19.89
CA LYS A 480 19.21 -11.43 -18.48
C LYS A 480 19.23 -10.05 -17.85
N VAL A 481 19.39 -8.99 -18.66
CA VAL A 481 19.55 -7.62 -18.16
C VAL A 481 18.50 -6.72 -18.80
N LEU A 482 17.81 -5.93 -17.98
CA LEU A 482 16.80 -4.98 -18.43
C LEU A 482 17.02 -3.63 -17.75
N VAL A 483 16.98 -2.55 -18.54
CA VAL A 483 17.10 -1.18 -18.04
C VAL A 483 15.72 -0.53 -18.03
N VAL A 484 15.31 0.05 -16.91
CA VAL A 484 13.98 0.63 -16.74
C VAL A 484 14.03 2.02 -16.13
N SER A 485 13.25 2.93 -16.69
CA SER A 485 13.05 4.27 -16.13
C SER A 485 11.89 4.32 -15.12
N ARG A 486 11.48 5.53 -14.73
CA ARG A 486 10.36 5.80 -13.80
C ARG A 486 9.03 5.11 -14.14
N VAL A 487 8.83 4.61 -15.36
CA VAL A 487 7.61 3.85 -15.72
C VAL A 487 7.47 2.57 -14.91
N ALA A 488 8.59 2.00 -14.48
CA ALA A 488 8.63 0.88 -13.57
C ALA A 488 8.07 1.21 -12.17
N ASN A 489 7.81 2.49 -11.84
CA ASN A 489 7.16 2.86 -10.58
C ASN A 489 5.68 2.42 -10.53
N PHE A 490 5.02 2.34 -11.69
CA PHE A 490 3.58 2.01 -11.76
C PHE A 490 3.30 0.63 -12.34
N ALA A 491 4.29 0.02 -13.02
CA ALA A 491 4.17 -1.34 -13.55
C ALA A 491 4.36 -2.34 -12.40
N ILE A 492 3.24 -2.91 -11.93
CA ILE A 492 3.20 -3.81 -10.78
C ILE A 492 3.79 -5.19 -11.08
N ASP A 493 3.99 -5.50 -12.36
CA ASP A 493 4.58 -6.76 -12.81
C ASP A 493 5.99 -6.50 -13.38
N LEU A 494 6.89 -5.98 -12.53
CA LEU A 494 8.31 -6.04 -12.83
C LEU A 494 8.71 -7.52 -12.79
N PRO A 495 9.33 -8.04 -13.86
CA PRO A 495 9.58 -9.47 -13.97
C PRO A 495 10.57 -9.91 -12.88
N ASP A 496 10.39 -11.15 -12.40
CA ASP A 496 11.12 -11.72 -11.26
C ASP A 496 12.63 -11.55 -11.44
N ALA A 497 13.22 -10.58 -10.73
CA ALA A 497 14.65 -10.29 -10.78
C ALA A 497 15.30 -10.78 -9.49
N ASN A 498 16.52 -11.30 -9.62
CA ASN A 498 17.31 -11.69 -8.44
C ASN A 498 18.23 -10.55 -8.00
N VAL A 499 18.54 -9.61 -8.90
CA VAL A 499 19.41 -8.47 -8.63
C VAL A 499 18.77 -7.19 -9.14
N ALA A 500 18.71 -6.16 -8.30
CA ALA A 500 18.28 -4.82 -8.69
C ALA A 500 19.40 -3.81 -8.44
N ILE A 501 19.72 -2.99 -9.46
CA ILE A 501 20.73 -1.94 -9.39
C ILE A 501 20.05 -0.58 -9.55
N GLN A 502 20.02 0.22 -8.49
CA GLN A 502 19.55 1.60 -8.53
C GLN A 502 20.73 2.55 -8.76
N VAL A 503 20.75 3.19 -9.93
CA VAL A 503 21.80 4.18 -10.30
C VAL A 503 21.41 5.61 -9.93
N SER A 504 20.12 5.91 -9.93
CA SER A 504 19.57 7.20 -9.50
C SER A 504 18.19 6.99 -8.87
N GLY A 505 17.99 7.57 -7.68
CA GLY A 505 16.75 7.48 -6.91
C GLY A 505 15.75 8.58 -7.22
N LEU A 506 14.55 8.45 -6.65
CA LEU A 506 13.52 9.47 -6.71
C LEU A 506 13.49 10.29 -5.42
N PHE A 507 13.03 11.53 -5.55
CA PHE A 507 12.61 12.33 -4.42
C PHE A 507 11.28 11.79 -3.90
N GLY A 508 11.19 11.55 -2.59
CA GLY A 508 9.96 11.86 -1.86
C GLY A 508 9.02 10.73 -1.43
N SER A 509 9.35 9.44 -1.56
CA SER A 509 8.65 8.44 -0.74
C SER A 509 9.54 7.25 -0.39
N ARG A 510 9.88 7.14 0.90
CA ARG A 510 10.71 6.04 1.43
C ARG A 510 9.97 4.71 1.32
N GLN A 511 8.64 4.76 1.49
CA GLN A 511 7.73 3.62 1.49
C GLN A 511 7.58 2.98 0.11
N GLU A 512 7.45 3.79 -0.94
CA GLU A 512 7.32 3.31 -2.31
C GLU A 512 8.57 2.53 -2.75
N GLU A 513 9.77 3.00 -2.37
CA GLU A 513 11.02 2.34 -2.72
C GLU A 513 11.18 0.95 -2.08
N ALA A 514 10.87 0.75 -0.78
CA ALA A 514 11.01 -0.58 -0.18
C ALA A 514 9.91 -1.57 -0.64
N GLN A 515 8.68 -1.08 -0.83
CA GLN A 515 7.62 -1.91 -1.40
C GLN A 515 7.98 -2.37 -2.82
N ARG A 516 8.59 -1.47 -3.60
CA ARG A 516 9.12 -1.78 -4.92
C ARG A 516 10.20 -2.86 -4.84
N LEU A 517 11.14 -2.77 -3.90
CA LEU A 517 12.16 -3.80 -3.72
C LEU A 517 11.56 -5.17 -3.42
N GLY A 518 10.60 -5.24 -2.49
CA GLY A 518 9.90 -6.49 -2.17
C GLY A 518 9.10 -7.07 -3.35
N ARG A 519 8.69 -6.24 -4.32
CA ARG A 519 7.99 -6.71 -5.53
C ARG A 519 8.95 -7.22 -6.61
N ILE A 520 10.08 -6.54 -6.79
CA ILE A 520 11.08 -6.85 -7.82
C ILE A 520 11.89 -8.09 -7.45
N LEU A 521 12.31 -8.17 -6.20
CA LEU A 521 13.28 -9.16 -5.76
C LEU A 521 12.60 -10.49 -5.44
N ARG A 522 13.10 -11.55 -6.06
CA ARG A 522 12.73 -12.94 -5.76
C ARG A 522 13.99 -13.75 -5.46
N PRO A 523 13.89 -14.73 -4.54
CA PRO A 523 15.01 -15.61 -4.30
C PRO A 523 15.19 -16.50 -5.53
N LYS A 524 16.41 -16.98 -5.74
CA LYS A 524 16.62 -17.96 -6.81
C LYS A 524 15.95 -19.28 -6.48
N SER A 525 15.62 -20.06 -7.51
CA SER A 525 15.15 -21.44 -7.38
C SER A 525 16.13 -22.36 -6.61
N ASN A 526 17.40 -21.96 -6.51
CA ASN A 526 18.43 -22.66 -5.73
C ASN A 526 18.57 -22.17 -4.27
N GLY A 527 17.71 -21.25 -3.81
CA GLY A 527 17.69 -20.74 -2.44
C GLY A 527 18.66 -19.60 -2.12
N LEU A 528 19.38 -19.05 -3.11
CA LEU A 528 20.24 -17.88 -2.88
C LEU A 528 19.41 -16.59 -2.64
N PRO A 529 19.92 -15.68 -1.79
CA PRO A 529 19.25 -14.41 -1.49
C PRO A 529 19.16 -13.52 -2.73
N ALA A 530 18.21 -12.60 -2.71
CA ALA A 530 18.12 -11.54 -3.70
C ALA A 530 19.04 -10.36 -3.31
N TYR A 531 19.54 -9.61 -4.29
CA TYR A 531 20.49 -8.52 -4.06
C TYR A 531 19.93 -7.18 -4.51
N PHE A 532 20.06 -6.17 -3.66
CA PHE A 532 19.79 -4.79 -4.00
C PHE A 532 21.05 -3.94 -3.90
N TYR A 533 21.44 -3.31 -5.01
CA TYR A 533 22.57 -2.38 -5.07
C TYR A 533 22.06 -0.96 -5.27
N SER A 534 22.47 -0.04 -4.39
CA SER A 534 22.27 1.40 -4.54
C SER A 534 23.62 2.06 -4.74
N ILE A 535 23.87 2.66 -5.90
CA ILE A 535 25.13 3.37 -6.19
C ILE A 535 24.95 4.84 -5.83
N VAL A 536 25.73 5.32 -4.86
CA VAL A 536 25.55 6.63 -4.23
C VAL A 536 26.81 7.47 -4.35
N THR A 537 26.64 8.73 -4.73
CA THR A 537 27.76 9.67 -4.81
C THR A 537 28.00 10.37 -3.47
N ARG A 538 29.21 10.23 -2.90
CA ARG A 538 29.60 10.80 -1.59
C ARG A 538 29.65 12.32 -1.59
N ASP A 539 29.43 12.90 -0.42
CA ASP A 539 29.48 14.36 -0.18
C ASP A 539 28.52 15.16 -1.06
N THR A 540 27.40 14.54 -1.46
CA THR A 540 26.40 15.18 -2.33
C THR A 540 25.00 14.97 -1.80
N ARG A 541 24.03 15.70 -2.39
CA ARG A 541 22.60 15.50 -2.16
C ARG A 541 22.17 14.05 -2.37
N ASP A 542 22.84 13.29 -3.25
CA ASP A 542 22.55 11.87 -3.47
C ASP A 542 22.75 11.03 -2.19
N GLN A 543 23.78 11.34 -1.40
CA GLN A 543 24.02 10.70 -0.11
C GLN A 543 22.97 11.07 0.94
N ASP A 544 22.49 12.32 0.96
CA ASP A 544 21.41 12.73 1.86
C ASP A 544 20.14 11.90 1.60
N PHE A 545 19.82 11.64 0.33
CA PHE A 545 18.68 10.80 -0.04
C PHE A 545 18.90 9.33 0.30
N ALA A 546 20.11 8.82 0.05
CA ALA A 546 20.47 7.45 0.42
C ALA A 546 20.35 7.21 1.94
N ALA A 547 20.75 8.17 2.78
CA ALA A 547 20.63 8.05 4.24
C ALA A 547 19.16 7.90 4.70
N ASN A 548 18.24 8.59 4.04
CA ASN A 548 16.79 8.46 4.31
C ASN A 548 16.26 7.07 3.93
N ARG A 549 16.71 6.52 2.80
CA ARG A 549 16.38 5.17 2.35
C ARG A 549 16.97 4.11 3.27
N GLN A 550 18.24 4.26 3.65
CA GLN A 550 18.93 3.40 4.59
C GLN A 550 18.11 3.26 5.87
N LEU A 551 17.74 4.39 6.49
CA LEU A 551 16.97 4.38 7.73
C LEU A 551 15.68 3.56 7.57
N PHE A 552 14.93 3.80 6.50
CA PHE A 552 13.68 3.09 6.25
C PHE A 552 13.87 1.59 6.02
N LEU A 553 14.84 1.18 5.18
CA LEU A 553 15.11 -0.23 4.94
C LEU A 553 15.55 -0.95 6.23
N THR A 554 16.37 -0.31 7.05
CA THR A 554 16.76 -0.86 8.36
C THR A 554 15.60 -0.92 9.35
N GLU A 555 14.68 0.07 9.32
CA GLU A 555 13.46 0.06 10.15
C GLU A 555 12.50 -1.08 9.76
N GLN A 556 12.50 -1.51 8.50
CA GLN A 556 11.75 -2.66 8.01
C GLN A 556 12.47 -4.01 8.23
N GLY A 557 13.72 -4.00 8.71
CA GLY A 557 14.50 -5.19 9.02
C GLY A 557 15.39 -5.72 7.88
N TYR A 558 15.59 -4.97 6.79
CA TYR A 558 16.52 -5.38 5.72
C TYR A 558 17.98 -5.31 6.20
N ARG A 559 18.78 -6.33 5.83
CA ARG A 559 20.23 -6.29 6.02
C ARG A 559 20.84 -5.23 5.09
N TYR A 560 21.48 -4.22 5.67
CA TYR A 560 22.03 -3.08 4.94
C TYR A 560 23.53 -2.95 5.16
N THR A 561 24.31 -3.01 4.07
CA THR A 561 25.77 -2.88 4.08
C THR A 561 26.19 -1.66 3.28
N ILE A 562 27.01 -0.78 3.86
CA ILE A 562 27.63 0.33 3.13
C ILE A 562 29.06 -0.08 2.80
N ILE A 563 29.45 0.05 1.53
CA ILE A 563 30.79 -0.29 1.05
C ILE A 563 31.39 0.85 0.20
N ASP A 564 32.70 1.02 0.29
CA ASP A 564 33.44 1.92 -0.60
C ASP A 564 33.53 1.34 -2.01
N SER A 565 33.38 2.18 -3.04
CA SER A 565 33.54 1.75 -4.42
C SER A 565 34.89 1.06 -4.68
N LYS A 566 36.00 1.52 -4.07
CA LYS A 566 37.32 0.90 -4.21
C LYS A 566 37.37 -0.49 -3.59
N GLU A 567 36.88 -0.61 -2.36
CA GLU A 567 36.80 -1.89 -1.64
C GLU A 567 35.90 -2.89 -2.39
N PHE A 568 34.74 -2.43 -2.88
CA PHE A 568 33.84 -3.26 -3.67
C PHE A 568 34.50 -3.77 -4.96
N LEU A 569 35.24 -2.90 -5.65
CA LEU A 569 35.97 -3.28 -6.85
C LEU A 569 37.12 -4.24 -6.56
N GLU A 570 37.87 -4.03 -5.48
CA GLU A 570 38.92 -4.96 -5.02
C GLU A 570 38.36 -6.35 -4.72
N GLN A 571 37.19 -6.43 -4.06
CA GLN A 571 36.51 -7.70 -3.79
C GLN A 571 36.13 -8.45 -5.07
N ILE A 572 35.72 -7.74 -6.13
CA ILE A 572 35.36 -8.37 -7.41
C ILE A 572 36.61 -8.76 -8.20
N LEU A 573 37.60 -7.87 -8.28
CA LEU A 573 38.83 -8.09 -9.03
C LEU A 573 39.68 -9.23 -8.44
N GLY A 574 39.71 -9.37 -7.12
CA GLY A 574 40.38 -10.46 -6.44
C GLY A 574 39.80 -11.85 -6.74
N VAL A 575 38.54 -11.94 -7.17
CA VAL A 575 37.86 -13.19 -7.51
C VAL A 575 38.10 -13.61 -8.97
N TYR A 576 38.31 -12.66 -9.88
CA TYR A 576 38.41 -12.94 -11.32
C TYR A 576 39.84 -13.11 -11.86
N GLY A 577 40.88 -12.87 -11.05
CA GLY A 577 42.26 -13.27 -11.39
C GLY A 577 42.85 -12.69 -12.69
N GLU A 578 42.25 -11.65 -13.26
CA GLU A 578 42.72 -10.97 -14.48
C GLU A 578 43.22 -9.55 -14.20
N GLU A 579 44.12 -9.05 -15.07
CA GLU A 579 44.85 -7.76 -15.04
C GLU A 579 43.96 -6.50 -15.15
N PHE A 580 42.83 -6.43 -14.45
CA PHE A 580 42.05 -5.21 -14.36
C PHE A 580 42.46 -4.44 -13.09
N THR A 581 42.95 -3.23 -13.27
CA THR A 581 43.30 -2.34 -12.16
C THR A 581 42.11 -1.45 -11.82
N VAL A 582 42.08 -0.91 -10.59
CA VAL A 582 41.13 0.15 -10.18
C VAL A 582 41.13 1.31 -11.21
N LYS A 583 42.25 1.52 -11.91
CA LYS A 583 42.45 2.53 -12.95
C LYS A 583 41.65 2.28 -14.24
N ASP A 584 41.36 1.02 -14.59
CA ASP A 584 40.56 0.65 -15.76
C ASP A 584 39.06 0.89 -15.51
N LEU A 585 38.66 0.79 -14.24
CA LEU A 585 37.34 1.19 -13.75
C LEU A 585 37.20 2.72 -13.64
N GLU A 586 38.28 3.43 -13.29
CA GLU A 586 38.35 4.90 -13.27
C GLU A 586 38.25 5.55 -14.67
N THR A 587 38.51 4.79 -15.75
CA THR A 587 38.57 5.31 -17.14
C THR A 587 37.40 4.87 -18.04
N HIS A 588 36.37 4.21 -17.49
CA HIS A 588 35.19 3.70 -18.22
C HIS A 588 35.49 2.60 -19.26
N LEU A 589 36.66 1.96 -19.23
CA LEU A 589 37.12 1.01 -20.24
C LEU A 589 36.97 -0.45 -19.79
N LEU A 590 35.75 -0.84 -19.40
CA LEU A 590 35.43 -2.25 -19.33
C LEU A 590 34.64 -2.63 -20.59
N PRO A 591 35.11 -3.59 -21.42
CA PRO A 591 34.29 -4.10 -22.50
C PRO A 591 32.97 -4.64 -21.91
N PRO A 592 31.84 -4.45 -22.62
CA PRO A 592 30.57 -5.03 -22.20
C PRO A 592 30.73 -6.53 -21.96
N PRO A 593 29.92 -7.14 -21.06
CA PRO A 593 29.80 -8.59 -21.06
C PRO A 593 29.48 -9.07 -22.49
N PRO A 594 29.94 -10.26 -22.92
CA PRO A 594 29.69 -10.73 -24.26
C PRO A 594 28.17 -10.72 -24.54
N VAL A 595 27.73 -9.81 -25.41
CA VAL A 595 26.32 -9.65 -25.82
C VAL A 595 26.09 -10.55 -27.03
N GLU A 596 24.91 -11.17 -27.12
CA GLU A 596 24.53 -11.91 -28.33
C GLU A 596 24.49 -10.97 -29.56
N PRO A 597 25.03 -11.39 -30.72
CA PRO A 597 25.21 -10.54 -31.91
C PRO A 597 23.93 -9.87 -32.46
N ALA A 598 22.76 -10.42 -32.16
CA ALA A 598 21.47 -9.98 -32.69
C ALA A 598 21.07 -8.55 -32.26
N TYR A 599 21.64 -8.00 -31.18
CA TYR A 599 21.23 -6.69 -30.66
C TYR A 599 21.98 -5.50 -31.28
N LEU A 600 23.18 -5.73 -31.83
CA LEU A 600 24.01 -4.67 -32.43
C LEU A 600 23.43 -4.14 -33.76
N GLU A 601 22.62 -4.93 -34.46
CA GLU A 601 22.00 -4.52 -35.72
C GLU A 601 20.85 -3.50 -35.55
N ALA A 602 20.23 -3.41 -34.36
CA ALA A 602 19.09 -2.54 -34.10
C ALA A 602 19.44 -1.07 -33.79
N LEU A 603 20.71 -0.75 -33.52
CA LEU A 603 21.17 0.57 -33.09
C LEU A 603 21.45 1.56 -34.25
N HIS A 604 21.27 1.16 -35.51
CA HIS A 604 21.64 1.95 -36.69
C HIS A 604 20.59 2.96 -37.20
N HIS A 605 19.53 3.26 -36.45
CA HIS A 605 18.57 4.30 -36.81
C HIS A 605 18.50 5.42 -35.76
N PRO A 606 18.93 6.65 -36.09
CA PRO A 606 18.75 7.80 -35.21
C PRO A 606 17.27 8.27 -35.25
N PRO A 607 16.65 8.63 -34.12
CA PRO A 607 15.35 9.27 -34.14
C PRO A 607 15.48 10.75 -34.57
N THR A 608 14.62 11.17 -35.49
CA THR A 608 14.45 12.57 -35.93
C THR A 608 13.71 13.41 -34.87
N PRO A 609 14.00 14.72 -34.75
CA PRO A 609 13.32 15.62 -33.81
C PRO A 609 12.04 16.27 -34.38
N ASP A 610 11.06 16.41 -33.49
CA ASP A 610 9.88 17.28 -33.40
C ASP A 610 8.82 17.36 -34.53
N LEU A 611 7.55 17.45 -34.10
CA LEU A 611 6.62 18.56 -34.40
C LEU A 611 5.37 18.49 -33.49
N ASP A 612 4.96 19.66 -32.98
CA ASP A 612 3.70 19.97 -32.29
C ASP A 612 2.46 19.74 -33.17
N GLU A 613 1.30 19.44 -32.57
CA GLU A 613 0.01 20.08 -32.92
C GLU A 613 -1.13 19.71 -31.95
N ASP A 614 -1.79 20.76 -31.45
CA ASP A 614 -3.05 20.79 -30.69
C ASP A 614 -4.26 20.47 -31.60
N SER A 615 -5.17 19.60 -31.15
CA SER A 615 -6.63 19.76 -31.40
C SER A 615 -7.47 18.85 -30.49
N PRO A 616 -8.66 19.29 -30.04
CA PRO A 616 -9.50 18.57 -29.09
C PRO A 616 -10.23 17.38 -29.76
N THR A 617 -10.17 16.22 -29.10
CA THR A 617 -10.72 14.94 -29.57
C THR A 617 -12.25 14.85 -29.38
N GLU A 618 -12.86 13.99 -30.20
CA GLU A 618 -14.28 13.60 -30.27
C GLU A 618 -14.92 13.06 -28.96
N GLU A 619 -14.23 13.20 -27.81
CA GLU A 619 -14.59 12.64 -26.50
C GLU A 619 -15.84 13.28 -25.86
N GLU A 620 -16.20 14.52 -26.22
CA GLU A 620 -17.35 15.22 -25.62
C GLU A 620 -18.71 14.74 -26.13
N SER A 621 -18.78 14.17 -27.35
CA SER A 621 -20.03 13.69 -27.94
C SER A 621 -20.41 12.28 -27.45
N GLU A 622 -19.42 11.41 -27.18
CA GLU A 622 -19.68 10.07 -26.65
C GLU A 622 -20.08 10.11 -25.16
N PHE A 623 -19.63 11.14 -24.42
CA PHE A 623 -19.96 11.35 -23.01
C PHE A 623 -21.47 11.55 -22.77
N GLN A 624 -22.15 12.32 -23.62
CA GLN A 624 -23.59 12.61 -23.47
C GLN A 624 -24.50 11.42 -23.80
N GLU A 625 -24.12 10.59 -24.77
CA GLU A 625 -24.91 9.39 -25.11
C GLU A 625 -24.80 8.29 -24.03
N LEU A 626 -23.63 8.14 -23.41
CA LEU A 626 -23.40 7.19 -22.32
C LEU A 626 -24.09 7.63 -21.02
N GLU A 627 -24.04 8.92 -20.67
CA GLU A 627 -24.73 9.48 -19.50
C GLU A 627 -26.25 9.22 -19.57
N THR A 628 -26.84 9.38 -20.76
CA THR A 628 -28.26 9.12 -21.00
C THR A 628 -28.64 7.64 -20.84
N ARG A 629 -27.79 6.70 -21.31
CA ARG A 629 -28.05 5.25 -21.16
C ARG A 629 -27.90 4.77 -19.73
N VAL A 630 -26.93 5.31 -18.99
CA VAL A 630 -26.67 4.97 -17.59
C VAL A 630 -27.76 5.51 -16.66
N GLU A 631 -28.24 6.74 -16.89
CA GLU A 631 -29.40 7.28 -16.15
C GLU A 631 -30.67 6.44 -16.35
N GLN A 632 -30.92 5.97 -17.56
CA GLN A 632 -32.08 5.11 -17.86
C GLN A 632 -31.99 3.77 -17.12
N GLN A 633 -30.78 3.21 -17.00
CA GLN A 633 -30.56 1.95 -16.28
C GLN A 633 -30.66 2.12 -14.76
N ALA A 634 -30.15 3.23 -14.20
CA ALA A 634 -30.32 3.58 -12.79
C ALA A 634 -31.80 3.82 -12.42
N LYS A 635 -32.56 4.52 -13.28
CA LYS A 635 -34.02 4.71 -13.11
C LYS A 635 -34.78 3.38 -13.16
N SER A 636 -34.41 2.47 -14.07
CA SER A 636 -35.00 1.13 -14.16
C SER A 636 -34.75 0.28 -12.89
N ASN A 637 -33.53 0.32 -12.35
CA ASN A 637 -33.19 -0.39 -11.12
C ASN A 637 -33.88 0.22 -9.89
N GLY A 638 -34.01 1.55 -9.82
CA GLY A 638 -34.77 2.25 -8.79
C GLY A 638 -36.26 1.88 -8.78
N GLN A 639 -36.89 1.80 -9.95
CA GLN A 639 -38.29 1.38 -10.09
C GLN A 639 -38.49 -0.08 -9.67
N LYS A 640 -37.59 -0.99 -10.04
CA LYS A 640 -37.62 -2.40 -9.57
C LYS A 640 -37.47 -2.52 -8.05
N LYS A 641 -36.68 -1.63 -7.43
CA LYS A 641 -36.50 -1.57 -5.96
C LYS A 641 -37.77 -1.08 -5.25
N GLU A 642 -38.46 -0.07 -5.80
CA GLU A 642 -39.76 0.38 -5.29
C GLU A 642 -40.86 -0.67 -5.47
N GLU A 643 -40.88 -1.37 -6.61
CA GLU A 643 -41.86 -2.42 -6.89
C GLU A 643 -41.67 -3.62 -5.96
N ARG A 644 -40.41 -4.02 -5.68
CA ARG A 644 -40.09 -5.02 -4.63
C ARG A 644 -40.52 -4.56 -3.24
N LYS A 645 -40.29 -3.29 -2.87
CA LYS A 645 -40.78 -2.72 -1.59
C LYS A 645 -42.31 -2.73 -1.50
N ARG A 646 -43.02 -2.37 -2.57
CA ARG A 646 -44.50 -2.39 -2.61
C ARG A 646 -45.05 -3.81 -2.55
N ASN A 647 -44.44 -4.77 -3.25
CA ASN A 647 -44.84 -6.17 -3.17
C ASN A 647 -44.56 -6.77 -1.78
N HIS A 648 -43.46 -6.40 -1.13
CA HIS A 648 -43.19 -6.80 0.24
C HIS A 648 -44.22 -6.21 1.24
N LEU A 649 -44.58 -4.93 1.11
CA LEU A 649 -45.65 -4.32 1.90
C LEU A 649 -47.04 -4.92 1.64
N ARG A 650 -47.28 -5.49 0.44
CA ARG A 650 -48.53 -6.16 0.06
C ARG A 650 -48.64 -7.59 0.59
N ILE A 651 -47.50 -8.21 0.92
CA ILE A 651 -47.44 -9.54 1.55
C ILE A 651 -47.54 -9.42 3.09
N ILE A 652 -47.22 -8.24 3.64
CA ILE A 652 -47.32 -7.93 5.08
C ILE A 652 -48.72 -7.41 5.49
N LYS A 653 -49.54 -6.97 4.54
CA LYS A 653 -50.98 -6.69 4.74
C LYS A 653 -51.81 -7.88 4.34
#